data_AF-A0A1V9YFI2-F1
#
_entry.id   AF-A0A1V9YFI2-F1
#
_cell.length_a   1.000
_cell.length_b   1.000
_cell.length_c   1.000
_cell.angle_alpha   90.00
_cell.angle_beta   90.00
_cell.angle_gamma   90.00
#
_symmetry.space_group_name_H-M   'P 1'
#
loop_
_entity.id
_entity.type
_entity.pdbx_description
1 polymer ?
#
loop_
_entity_poly.entity_id
_entity_poly.type
_entity_poly.pdbx_seq_one_letter_code
_entity_poly.pdbx_strand_id
1 'polypeptide(L)'
;MVNRDKKRKKSVGLGASEIAFIEDEIAAVAMEYGLEMDEDVAKNIANRKPSSKRKKSAVITQPTKMDASGLISLLPKQCQLGPCKSPGCNCRGYHEDKKKNDQCHKCDHGVFLHSIVFTKRDDDAKGLHGQVLMGLMHGIVVLGRLAGSVVGSHAWTQATLGLLSASLTDYLKDHLIKHQHDKEFDSERPLMTKLSSDLHALITNATQAVAASGRTEMRIKLACYFDQMYFAIYHTTICLYGRGCGAVPAPDEYLRLLESHGATTDQDYELFVSTELLREGLPDDFHAPYEISKRHKEPIALFDMLRCRMREGIQLFYEPGMGMGGEMDKAVADLGRSGSINPKRMTKKQRMNQHKVVAKPKAAVPAYPLLQQWRDNARLWAAQLYSVAIPHPDALKAIAAHAPLVEIGAGLGYWSSLLLKLKADVVPFDKQAKLKWSAGTAPADDDEVIETLDAVVPPFTKVYEGGPEVLELSALKGRTLFLCAPPQTSLARDALRHYKGRYLVYVGEWYGETGDRQFECDVMKSFKLVQRVALPNWTDTAHELTIWDRKATSSELDVIECASCRSSHVALLRRCTLCKTCAYCTAECMRQDHDRHLAEHARRLVFLRDDGALEFDDPLHFAPFEWDMDTNVDFSTKASWKAVADTTTGFSFNF
;
A
#
# COMPACT_ATOMS: atom_id res chain seq x y z
N MET A 1 -63.34 57.77 -25.01
CA MET A 1 -63.39 56.78 -23.92
C MET A 1 -62.72 55.50 -24.41
N VAL A 2 -61.42 55.32 -24.13
CA VAL A 2 -60.67 54.12 -24.53
C VAL A 2 -60.67 53.18 -23.33
N ASN A 3 -61.33 52.04 -23.49
CA ASN A 3 -61.56 51.09 -22.41
C ASN A 3 -60.25 50.37 -22.06
N ARG A 4 -59.98 50.32 -20.75
CA ARG A 4 -58.77 49.78 -20.14
C ARG A 4 -59.03 48.30 -19.84
N ASP A 5 -58.33 47.38 -20.50
CA ASP A 5 -58.41 45.95 -20.17
C ASP A 5 -57.11 45.40 -19.57
N LYS A 6 -57.31 44.49 -18.63
CA LYS A 6 -56.45 44.15 -17.49
C LYS A 6 -55.21 43.34 -17.90
N LYS A 7 -54.04 43.71 -17.37
CA LYS A 7 -52.83 42.86 -17.35
C LYS A 7 -53.13 41.58 -16.56
N ARG A 8 -53.18 40.45 -17.26
CA ARG A 8 -53.16 39.09 -16.68
C ARG A 8 -51.75 38.85 -16.08
N LYS A 9 -51.68 38.42 -14.81
CA LYS A 9 -50.44 38.02 -14.14
C LYS A 9 -49.75 36.90 -14.94
N LYS A 10 -48.46 37.06 -15.29
CA LYS A 10 -47.61 35.97 -15.78
C LYS A 10 -47.44 34.96 -14.64
N SER A 11 -47.85 33.72 -14.86
CA SER A 11 -47.42 32.59 -14.03
C SER A 11 -45.91 32.42 -14.17
N VAL A 12 -45.21 32.33 -13.05
CA VAL A 12 -43.80 31.95 -12.98
C VAL A 12 -43.74 30.47 -13.33
N GLY A 13 -43.33 30.14 -14.55
CA GLY A 13 -43.04 28.78 -14.99
C GLY A 13 -41.55 28.63 -15.20
N LEU A 14 -41.00 27.49 -14.79
CA LEU A 14 -39.60 27.13 -14.99
C LEU A 14 -39.27 27.12 -16.50
N GLY A 15 -38.08 27.61 -16.85
CA GLY A 15 -37.59 27.58 -18.22
C GLY A 15 -37.22 26.17 -18.68
N ALA A 16 -37.20 25.93 -19.99
CA ALA A 16 -36.91 24.60 -20.55
C ALA A 16 -35.54 24.03 -20.13
N SER A 17 -34.54 24.89 -19.87
CA SER A 17 -33.23 24.48 -19.36
C SER A 17 -33.25 24.10 -17.88
N GLU A 18 -34.08 24.76 -17.07
CA GLU A 18 -34.25 24.45 -15.66
C GLU A 18 -35.04 23.15 -15.49
N ILE A 19 -36.05 22.93 -16.34
CA ILE A 19 -36.79 21.66 -16.41
C ILE A 19 -35.86 20.53 -16.82
N ALA A 20 -34.99 20.74 -17.82
CA ALA A 20 -34.02 19.73 -18.26
C ALA A 20 -33.04 19.32 -17.16
N PHE A 21 -32.50 20.30 -16.41
CA PHE A 21 -31.62 20.06 -15.27
C PHE A 21 -32.33 19.31 -14.15
N ILE A 22 -33.57 19.69 -13.82
CA ILE A 22 -34.38 19.01 -12.80
C ILE A 22 -34.69 17.57 -13.22
N GLU A 23 -35.02 17.33 -14.48
CA GLU A 23 -35.25 15.98 -15.01
C GLU A 23 -33.98 15.11 -14.96
N ASP A 24 -32.80 15.68 -15.22
CA ASP A 24 -31.50 14.99 -15.13
C ASP A 24 -31.13 14.67 -13.66
N GLU A 25 -31.37 15.60 -12.73
CA GLU A 25 -31.18 15.40 -11.29
C GLU A 25 -32.17 14.36 -10.72
N ILE A 26 -33.44 14.38 -11.16
CA ILE A 26 -34.43 13.37 -10.77
C ILE A 26 -34.01 11.99 -11.28
N ALA A 27 -33.47 11.88 -12.49
CA ALA A 27 -32.96 10.62 -13.04
C ALA A 27 -31.73 10.12 -12.28
N ALA A 28 -30.81 11.01 -11.89
CA ALA A 28 -29.65 10.68 -11.08
C ALA A 28 -30.05 10.16 -9.69
N VAL A 29 -30.99 10.84 -9.03
CA VAL A 29 -31.54 10.43 -7.72
C VAL A 29 -32.33 9.12 -7.85
N ALA A 30 -33.18 8.96 -8.86
CA ALA A 30 -33.91 7.71 -9.08
C ALA A 30 -32.96 6.53 -9.29
N MET A 31 -31.88 6.72 -10.05
CA MET A 31 -30.82 5.72 -10.23
C MET A 31 -30.03 5.46 -8.93
N GLU A 32 -29.76 6.50 -8.15
CA GLU A 32 -29.01 6.42 -6.90
C GLU A 32 -29.75 5.63 -5.81
N TYR A 33 -31.08 5.81 -5.75
CA TYR A 33 -31.98 5.20 -4.77
C TYR A 33 -32.76 3.98 -5.31
N GLY A 34 -32.55 3.59 -6.57
CA GLY A 34 -33.21 2.44 -7.19
C GLY A 34 -34.72 2.59 -7.34
N LEU A 35 -35.19 3.83 -7.54
CA LEU A 35 -36.60 4.16 -7.73
C LEU A 35 -36.96 4.04 -9.22
N GLU A 36 -38.19 3.59 -9.51
CA GLU A 36 -38.70 3.61 -10.88
C GLU A 36 -38.84 5.07 -11.35
N MET A 37 -38.18 5.38 -12.47
CA MET A 37 -38.23 6.69 -13.09
C MET A 37 -39.53 6.85 -13.88
N ASP A 38 -40.17 8.00 -13.74
CA ASP A 38 -41.39 8.35 -14.46
C ASP A 38 -41.19 8.26 -15.99
N GLU A 39 -42.14 7.63 -16.69
CA GLU A 39 -42.02 7.35 -18.13
C GLU A 39 -41.88 8.62 -18.98
N ASP A 40 -42.50 9.73 -18.57
CA ASP A 40 -42.43 10.98 -19.33
C ASP A 40 -41.06 11.65 -19.16
N VAL A 41 -40.46 11.59 -17.96
CA VAL A 41 -39.09 12.05 -17.68
C VAL A 41 -38.08 11.21 -18.46
N ALA A 42 -38.23 9.88 -18.45
CA ALA A 42 -37.37 8.96 -19.18
C ALA A 42 -37.38 9.25 -20.70
N LYS A 43 -38.56 9.50 -21.25
CA LYS A 43 -38.77 9.82 -22.67
C LYS A 43 -38.24 11.20 -23.04
N ASN A 44 -38.38 12.18 -22.14
CA ASN A 44 -37.81 13.51 -22.33
C ASN A 44 -36.29 13.48 -22.36
N ILE A 45 -35.63 12.73 -21.47
CA ILE A 45 -34.18 12.55 -21.46
C ILE A 45 -33.71 11.82 -22.74
N ALA A 46 -34.38 10.73 -23.13
CA ALA A 46 -34.01 9.93 -24.30
C ALA A 46 -34.10 10.71 -25.63
N ASN A 47 -34.99 11.70 -25.72
CA ASN A 47 -35.16 12.53 -26.92
C ASN A 47 -34.10 13.64 -27.06
N ARG A 48 -33.30 13.93 -26.03
CA ARG A 48 -32.23 14.94 -26.07
C ARG A 48 -30.95 14.37 -26.71
N LYS A 49 -30.88 14.32 -28.04
CA LYS A 49 -29.60 14.05 -28.75
C LYS A 49 -28.65 15.25 -28.61
N PRO A 50 -27.36 15.06 -28.29
CA PRO A 50 -26.42 16.18 -28.17
C PRO A 50 -26.04 16.71 -29.56
N SER A 51 -26.49 17.92 -29.90
CA SER A 51 -25.97 18.66 -31.06
C SER A 51 -24.89 19.64 -30.59
N SER A 52 -23.62 19.25 -30.67
CA SER A 52 -22.51 20.21 -30.57
C SER A 52 -21.27 19.65 -31.30
N LYS A 53 -20.91 20.31 -32.41
CA LYS A 53 -19.73 20.02 -33.20
C LYS A 53 -18.48 20.50 -32.45
N ARG A 54 -17.83 19.62 -31.69
CA ARG A 54 -16.42 19.76 -31.27
C ARG A 54 -15.58 18.72 -32.02
N LYS A 55 -14.38 19.14 -32.44
CA LYS A 55 -13.42 18.38 -33.26
C LYS A 55 -13.28 16.92 -32.76
N LYS A 56 -13.27 15.98 -33.71
CA LYS A 56 -13.01 14.55 -33.47
C LYS A 56 -11.65 14.37 -32.77
N SER A 57 -11.65 14.36 -31.44
CA SER A 57 -10.74 13.50 -30.69
C SER A 57 -11.14 12.06 -30.99
N ALA A 58 -10.17 11.17 -31.14
CA ALA A 58 -10.42 9.77 -31.39
C ALA A 58 -11.49 9.26 -30.41
N VAL A 59 -12.57 8.67 -30.94
CA VAL A 59 -13.50 7.91 -30.12
C VAL A 59 -12.71 6.70 -29.65
N ILE A 60 -12.09 6.84 -28.48
CA ILE A 60 -11.51 5.73 -27.74
C ILE A 60 -12.71 4.93 -27.27
N THR A 61 -12.91 3.76 -27.85
CA THR A 61 -13.92 2.80 -27.42
C THR A 61 -13.72 2.54 -25.93
N GLN A 62 -14.74 2.80 -25.10
CA GLN A 62 -14.70 2.48 -23.68
C GLN A 62 -14.46 0.98 -23.50
N PRO A 63 -13.48 0.55 -22.69
CA PRO A 63 -13.41 -0.84 -22.25
C PRO A 63 -14.66 -1.18 -21.43
N THR A 64 -15.16 -2.41 -21.57
CA THR A 64 -16.30 -2.90 -20.79
C THR A 64 -15.93 -2.93 -19.31
N LYS A 65 -16.65 -2.14 -18.49
CA LYS A 65 -16.69 -2.34 -17.02
C LYS A 65 -16.94 -3.81 -16.74
N MET A 66 -16.21 -4.38 -15.78
CA MET A 66 -16.42 -5.77 -15.34
C MET A 66 -17.92 -5.99 -15.15
N ASP A 67 -18.46 -6.82 -16.02
CA ASP A 67 -19.87 -7.11 -16.07
C ASP A 67 -20.16 -8.38 -15.27
N ALA A 68 -21.43 -8.74 -15.28
CA ALA A 68 -21.91 -9.92 -14.61
C ALA A 68 -21.25 -11.21 -15.10
N SER A 69 -21.01 -11.33 -16.40
CA SER A 69 -20.38 -12.50 -17.02
C SER A 69 -18.91 -12.60 -16.63
N GLY A 70 -18.21 -11.47 -16.48
CA GLY A 70 -16.86 -11.39 -15.92
C GLY A 70 -16.79 -11.95 -14.50
N LEU A 71 -17.67 -11.55 -13.58
CA LEU A 71 -17.70 -12.12 -12.23
C LEU A 71 -18.08 -13.61 -12.21
N ILE A 72 -19.01 -14.05 -13.07
CA ILE A 72 -19.36 -15.47 -13.20
C ILE A 72 -18.15 -16.29 -13.66
N SER A 73 -17.32 -15.76 -14.55
CA SER A 73 -16.12 -16.46 -15.04
C SER A 73 -15.07 -16.71 -13.95
N LEU A 74 -15.08 -15.89 -12.89
CA LEU A 74 -14.18 -16.00 -11.72
C LEU A 74 -14.76 -16.86 -10.60
N LEU A 75 -15.96 -17.43 -10.79
CA LEU A 75 -16.60 -18.26 -9.78
C LEU A 75 -15.73 -19.50 -9.47
N PRO A 76 -15.40 -19.77 -8.20
CA PRO A 76 -14.69 -21.00 -7.84
C PRO A 76 -15.46 -22.23 -8.32
N LYS A 77 -14.77 -23.26 -8.79
CA LYS A 77 -15.38 -24.52 -9.29
C LYS A 77 -16.27 -25.23 -8.27
N GLN A 78 -16.12 -24.89 -7.00
CA GLN A 78 -16.88 -25.39 -5.85
C GLN A 78 -18.15 -24.58 -5.59
N CYS A 79 -18.38 -23.50 -6.33
CA CYS A 79 -19.49 -22.58 -6.16
C CYS A 79 -20.37 -22.58 -7.43
N GLN A 80 -21.65 -22.28 -7.24
CA GLN A 80 -22.62 -22.08 -8.31
C GLN A 80 -23.55 -20.91 -7.97
N LEU A 81 -24.26 -20.41 -8.98
CA LEU A 81 -25.32 -19.43 -8.74
C LEU A 81 -26.44 -20.07 -7.92
N GLY A 82 -26.82 -19.36 -6.86
CA GLY A 82 -27.92 -19.70 -5.97
C GLY A 82 -29.22 -19.00 -6.34
N PRO A 83 -30.25 -19.07 -5.48
CA PRO A 83 -31.53 -18.41 -5.71
C PRO A 83 -31.37 -16.88 -5.74
N CYS A 84 -32.31 -16.23 -6.43
CA CYS A 84 -32.44 -14.76 -6.44
C CYS A 84 -32.86 -14.23 -5.07
N LYS A 85 -32.24 -13.14 -4.65
CA LYS A 85 -32.54 -12.43 -3.40
C LYS A 85 -33.64 -11.38 -3.52
N SER A 86 -34.20 -11.18 -4.71
CA SER A 86 -35.33 -10.27 -4.86
C SER A 86 -36.57 -10.81 -4.14
N PRO A 87 -37.26 -9.99 -3.32
CA PRO A 87 -38.47 -10.42 -2.60
C PRO A 87 -39.52 -11.03 -3.53
N GLY A 88 -40.02 -12.22 -3.18
CA GLY A 88 -41.06 -12.93 -3.95
C GLY A 88 -40.57 -13.64 -5.22
N CYS A 89 -39.26 -13.63 -5.51
CA CYS A 89 -38.68 -14.32 -6.66
C CYS A 89 -38.28 -15.77 -6.33
N ASN A 90 -38.63 -16.70 -7.22
CA ASN A 90 -38.33 -18.14 -7.07
C ASN A 90 -37.39 -18.69 -8.17
N CYS A 91 -36.70 -17.83 -8.93
CA CYS A 91 -35.78 -18.31 -9.96
C CYS A 91 -34.57 -18.99 -9.32
N ARG A 92 -34.17 -20.13 -9.92
CA ARG A 92 -33.12 -21.01 -9.41
C ARG A 92 -31.76 -20.80 -10.07
N GLY A 93 -31.65 -19.83 -10.98
CA GLY A 93 -30.41 -19.50 -11.68
C GLY A 93 -30.59 -18.39 -12.72
N TYR A 94 -29.46 -17.80 -13.11
CA TYR A 94 -29.37 -16.85 -14.22
C TYR A 94 -29.12 -17.59 -15.53
N HIS A 95 -29.81 -17.19 -16.60
CA HIS A 95 -29.60 -17.69 -17.96
C HIS A 95 -29.19 -16.51 -18.86
N GLU A 96 -27.99 -16.58 -19.43
CA GLU A 96 -27.41 -15.54 -20.30
C GLU A 96 -28.17 -15.45 -21.63
N ASP A 97 -28.69 -16.59 -22.12
CA ASP A 97 -29.52 -16.67 -23.31
C ASP A 97 -30.98 -16.29 -23.02
N LYS A 98 -31.44 -15.20 -23.62
CA LYS A 98 -32.85 -14.75 -23.62
C LYS A 98 -33.76 -15.72 -24.40
N LYS A 99 -34.08 -16.91 -23.87
CA LYS A 99 -35.01 -17.86 -24.52
C LYS A 99 -36.35 -17.98 -23.79
N LYS A 100 -37.36 -17.18 -24.20
CA LYS A 100 -38.83 -17.15 -23.88
C LYS A 100 -39.49 -18.08 -22.82
N ASN A 101 -38.97 -19.24 -22.44
CA ASN A 101 -39.58 -20.23 -21.58
C ASN A 101 -38.88 -20.48 -20.22
N ASP A 102 -37.76 -19.85 -19.88
CA ASP A 102 -37.15 -19.96 -18.55
C ASP A 102 -37.78 -19.03 -17.49
N GLN A 103 -37.85 -19.51 -16.24
CA GLN A 103 -38.51 -18.79 -15.14
C GLN A 103 -37.81 -17.47 -14.75
N CYS A 104 -36.57 -17.25 -15.19
CA CYS A 104 -35.84 -15.99 -15.03
C CYS A 104 -36.42 -14.85 -15.90
N HIS A 105 -37.21 -15.15 -16.94
CA HIS A 105 -37.81 -14.12 -17.81
C HIS A 105 -38.90 -13.27 -17.15
N LYS A 106 -39.43 -13.68 -15.99
CA LYS A 106 -40.56 -12.98 -15.35
C LYS A 106 -40.14 -11.91 -14.34
N CYS A 107 -38.86 -11.84 -13.99
CA CYS A 107 -38.44 -11.11 -12.79
C CYS A 107 -37.44 -9.97 -13.03
N ASP A 108 -36.80 -9.86 -14.20
CA ASP A 108 -35.87 -8.76 -14.56
C ASP A 108 -34.77 -8.42 -13.51
N HIS A 109 -34.47 -9.34 -12.59
CA HIS A 109 -33.61 -9.07 -11.43
C HIS A 109 -32.09 -9.07 -11.71
N GLY A 110 -31.65 -9.32 -12.95
CA GLY A 110 -30.21 -9.30 -13.30
C GLY A 110 -29.34 -10.34 -12.55
N VAL A 111 -28.08 -10.46 -12.97
CA VAL A 111 -27.12 -11.43 -12.38
C VAL A 111 -26.77 -11.09 -10.93
N PHE A 112 -26.62 -9.80 -10.63
CA PHE A 112 -26.12 -9.36 -9.33
C PHE A 112 -27.12 -9.52 -8.18
N LEU A 113 -28.38 -9.87 -8.45
CA LEU A 113 -29.36 -10.23 -7.41
C LEU A 113 -29.41 -11.74 -7.12
N HIS A 114 -28.74 -12.59 -7.92
CA HIS A 114 -28.57 -14.00 -7.60
C HIS A 114 -27.49 -14.19 -6.54
N SER A 115 -27.76 -15.02 -5.53
CA SER A 115 -26.75 -15.39 -4.53
C SER A 115 -25.72 -16.36 -5.11
N ILE A 116 -24.67 -16.66 -4.35
CA ILE A 116 -23.70 -17.71 -4.69
C ILE A 116 -23.70 -18.72 -3.55
N VAL A 117 -23.71 -20.01 -3.89
CA VAL A 117 -23.75 -21.13 -2.94
C VAL A 117 -22.72 -22.19 -3.31
N PHE A 118 -22.31 -23.02 -2.36
CA PHE A 118 -21.50 -24.21 -2.68
C PHE A 118 -22.32 -25.20 -3.53
N THR A 119 -21.67 -25.82 -4.52
CA THR A 119 -22.22 -27.01 -5.20
C THR A 119 -22.34 -28.15 -4.20
N LYS A 120 -23.54 -28.72 -4.02
CA LYS A 120 -23.72 -29.97 -3.26
C LYS A 120 -22.90 -31.08 -3.94
N ARG A 121 -22.03 -31.76 -3.19
CA ARG A 121 -21.31 -32.95 -3.65
C ARG A 121 -21.78 -34.14 -2.83
N ASP A 122 -22.12 -35.23 -3.50
CA ASP A 122 -22.58 -36.47 -2.86
C ASP A 122 -21.41 -37.29 -2.26
N ASP A 123 -20.14 -36.94 -2.58
CA ASP A 123 -18.91 -37.66 -2.20
C ASP A 123 -17.99 -36.85 -1.24
N ASP A 124 -18.54 -36.19 -0.22
CA ASP A 124 -17.79 -35.37 0.77
C ASP A 124 -16.89 -36.18 1.73
N ALA A 125 -16.66 -37.47 1.48
CA ALA A 125 -15.81 -38.33 2.32
C ALA A 125 -14.32 -37.92 2.29
N LYS A 126 -13.89 -37.18 1.26
CA LYS A 126 -12.53 -36.59 1.18
C LYS A 126 -12.67 -35.08 1.23
N GLY A 127 -12.52 -34.50 2.43
CA GLY A 127 -12.57 -33.03 2.62
C GLY A 127 -11.61 -32.26 1.71
N LEU A 128 -11.78 -30.93 1.66
CA LEU A 128 -10.80 -30.06 1.02
C LEU A 128 -9.62 -29.88 1.99
N HIS A 129 -8.40 -30.26 1.58
CA HIS A 129 -7.22 -30.16 2.44
C HIS A 129 -6.08 -29.40 1.75
N GLY A 130 -5.25 -28.74 2.56
CA GLY A 130 -4.02 -28.07 2.15
C GLY A 130 -4.19 -27.00 1.06
N GLN A 131 -3.38 -27.09 0.00
CA GLN A 131 -3.33 -26.13 -1.11
C GLN A 131 -4.69 -25.90 -1.79
N VAL A 132 -5.53 -26.94 -1.93
CA VAL A 132 -6.85 -26.80 -2.57
C VAL A 132 -7.79 -25.93 -1.75
N LEU A 133 -7.74 -26.05 -0.42
CA LEU A 133 -8.53 -25.21 0.47
C LEU A 133 -8.06 -23.75 0.41
N MET A 134 -6.74 -23.51 0.39
CA MET A 134 -6.17 -22.17 0.24
C MET A 134 -6.59 -21.53 -1.09
N GLY A 135 -6.53 -22.28 -2.20
CA GLY A 135 -6.97 -21.83 -3.51
C GLY A 135 -8.47 -21.52 -3.59
N LEU A 136 -9.31 -22.33 -2.94
CA LEU A 136 -10.74 -22.04 -2.81
C LEU A 136 -10.98 -20.72 -2.05
N MET A 137 -10.39 -20.58 -0.85
CA MET A 137 -10.57 -19.37 -0.04
C MET A 137 -10.06 -18.13 -0.77
N HIS A 138 -8.90 -18.23 -1.44
CA HIS A 138 -8.39 -17.19 -2.34
C HIS A 138 -9.41 -16.80 -3.41
N GLY A 139 -9.97 -17.78 -4.13
CA GLY A 139 -10.97 -17.52 -5.18
C GLY A 139 -12.20 -16.79 -4.64
N ILE A 140 -12.69 -17.16 -3.45
CA ILE A 140 -13.82 -16.48 -2.82
C ILE A 140 -13.44 -15.06 -2.37
N VAL A 141 -12.21 -14.84 -1.87
CA VAL A 141 -11.70 -13.51 -1.51
C VAL A 141 -11.63 -12.59 -2.73
N VAL A 142 -11.06 -13.05 -3.85
CA VAL A 142 -10.99 -12.29 -5.11
C VAL A 142 -12.40 -11.92 -5.57
N LEU A 143 -13.32 -12.88 -5.55
CA LEU A 143 -14.70 -12.65 -5.97
C LEU A 143 -15.39 -11.60 -5.09
N GLY A 144 -15.23 -11.69 -3.77
CA GLY A 144 -15.80 -10.73 -2.82
C GLY A 144 -15.17 -9.35 -2.93
N ARG A 145 -13.85 -9.29 -3.16
CA ARG A 145 -13.10 -8.07 -3.41
C ARG A 145 -13.65 -7.33 -4.62
N LEU A 146 -13.72 -8.00 -5.77
CA LEU A 146 -14.21 -7.44 -7.02
C LEU A 146 -15.70 -7.07 -6.93
N ALA A 147 -16.53 -7.93 -6.34
CA ALA A 147 -17.95 -7.64 -6.12
C ALA A 147 -18.17 -6.41 -5.24
N GLY A 148 -17.40 -6.26 -4.17
CA GLY A 148 -17.57 -5.20 -3.19
C GLY A 148 -16.97 -3.86 -3.59
N SER A 149 -15.69 -3.83 -3.98
CA SER A 149 -14.98 -2.58 -4.23
C SER A 149 -15.08 -2.09 -5.68
N VAL A 150 -15.18 -3.00 -6.65
CA VAL A 150 -15.20 -2.64 -8.09
C VAL A 150 -16.64 -2.54 -8.60
N VAL A 151 -17.43 -3.60 -8.47
CA VAL A 151 -18.85 -3.59 -8.91
C VAL A 151 -19.74 -2.82 -7.94
N GLY A 152 -19.51 -2.95 -6.63
CA GLY A 152 -20.40 -2.44 -5.59
C GLY A 152 -21.67 -3.28 -5.40
N SER A 153 -21.64 -4.57 -5.73
CA SER A 153 -22.75 -5.50 -5.51
C SER A 153 -22.83 -5.94 -4.05
N HIS A 154 -23.81 -5.40 -3.32
CA HIS A 154 -24.06 -5.76 -1.92
C HIS A 154 -24.44 -7.24 -1.77
N ALA A 155 -25.30 -7.77 -2.65
CA ALA A 155 -25.76 -9.15 -2.57
C ALA A 155 -24.63 -10.17 -2.77
N TRP A 156 -23.76 -9.93 -3.75
CA TRP A 156 -22.59 -10.79 -4.00
C TRP A 156 -21.56 -10.67 -2.89
N THR A 157 -21.29 -9.45 -2.42
CA THR A 157 -20.38 -9.23 -1.27
C THR A 157 -20.84 -10.01 -0.04
N GLN A 158 -22.11 -9.93 0.31
CA GLN A 158 -22.67 -10.70 1.43
C GLN A 158 -22.60 -12.21 1.20
N ALA A 159 -22.89 -12.68 -0.02
CA ALA A 159 -22.80 -14.10 -0.35
C ALA A 159 -21.36 -14.61 -0.20
N THR A 160 -20.36 -13.87 -0.70
CA THR A 160 -18.94 -14.25 -0.59
C THR A 160 -18.46 -14.25 0.86
N LEU A 161 -18.89 -13.29 1.69
CA LEU A 161 -18.57 -13.30 3.12
C LEU A 161 -19.19 -14.50 3.85
N GLY A 162 -20.43 -14.86 3.49
CA GLY A 162 -21.08 -16.07 3.99
C GLY A 162 -20.34 -17.35 3.58
N LEU A 163 -19.92 -17.45 2.31
CA LEU A 163 -19.14 -18.58 1.80
C LEU A 163 -17.78 -18.70 2.49
N LEU A 164 -17.06 -17.59 2.71
CA LEU A 164 -15.81 -17.60 3.46
C LEU A 164 -16.02 -18.07 4.91
N SER A 165 -17.07 -17.60 5.56
CA SER A 165 -17.40 -18.02 6.93
C SER A 165 -17.75 -19.50 7.02
N ALA A 166 -18.46 -20.03 6.02
CA ALA A 166 -18.75 -21.46 5.91
C ALA A 166 -17.46 -22.25 5.62
N SER A 167 -16.64 -21.85 4.66
CA SER A 167 -15.36 -22.52 4.38
C SER A 167 -14.45 -22.61 5.60
N LEU A 168 -14.41 -21.53 6.39
CA LEU A 168 -13.66 -21.46 7.63
C LEU A 168 -14.16 -22.47 8.67
N THR A 169 -15.48 -22.65 8.77
CA THR A 169 -16.11 -23.50 9.78
C THR A 169 -16.10 -24.96 9.35
N ASP A 170 -16.56 -25.23 8.14
CA ASP A 170 -16.83 -26.59 7.65
C ASP A 170 -15.56 -27.30 7.14
N TYR A 171 -14.52 -26.55 6.76
CA TYR A 171 -13.27 -27.16 6.28
C TYR A 171 -12.09 -26.87 7.21
N LEU A 172 -11.76 -25.60 7.48
CA LEU A 172 -10.53 -25.27 8.21
C LEU A 172 -10.61 -25.66 9.70
N LYS A 173 -11.69 -25.31 10.40
CA LYS A 173 -11.87 -25.69 11.82
C LYS A 173 -12.01 -27.21 11.97
N ASP A 174 -12.80 -27.84 11.10
CA ASP A 174 -12.93 -29.30 11.09
C ASP A 174 -11.59 -30.00 10.84
N HIS A 175 -10.75 -29.47 9.96
CA HIS A 175 -9.40 -29.99 9.73
C HIS A 175 -8.51 -29.86 10.98
N LEU A 176 -8.53 -28.70 11.64
CA LEU A 176 -7.81 -28.48 12.91
C LEU A 176 -8.25 -29.47 14.00
N ILE A 177 -9.55 -29.77 14.08
CA ILE A 177 -10.12 -30.73 15.05
C ILE A 177 -9.72 -32.16 14.69
N LYS A 178 -9.86 -32.56 13.41
CA LYS A 178 -9.50 -33.91 12.93
C LYS A 178 -8.04 -34.25 13.22
N HIS A 179 -7.14 -33.29 13.05
CA HIS A 179 -5.70 -33.45 13.29
C HIS A 179 -5.27 -32.99 14.69
N GLN A 180 -6.17 -32.84 15.68
CA GLN A 180 -5.82 -32.30 17.01
C GLN A 180 -4.77 -33.11 17.79
N HIS A 181 -4.62 -34.40 17.49
CA HIS A 181 -3.67 -35.32 18.13
C HIS A 181 -2.61 -35.85 17.14
N ASP A 182 -2.58 -35.29 15.93
CA ASP A 182 -1.62 -35.66 14.90
C ASP A 182 -0.30 -34.92 15.10
N LYS A 183 0.77 -35.67 15.41
CA LYS A 183 2.11 -35.12 15.65
C LYS A 183 2.76 -34.58 14.38
N GLU A 184 2.40 -35.09 13.21
CA GLU A 184 2.94 -34.61 11.93
C GLU A 184 2.40 -33.21 11.60
N PHE A 185 1.22 -32.86 12.16
CA PHE A 185 0.56 -31.59 11.96
C PHE A 185 0.94 -30.51 12.99
N ASP A 186 1.75 -30.84 14.00
CA ASP A 186 2.09 -29.90 15.09
C ASP A 186 2.87 -28.67 14.61
N SER A 187 3.62 -28.78 13.52
CA SER A 187 4.32 -27.64 12.88
C SER A 187 3.37 -26.71 12.10
N GLU A 188 2.30 -27.25 11.51
CA GLU A 188 1.33 -26.50 10.70
C GLU A 188 0.23 -25.85 11.55
N ARG A 189 -0.16 -26.52 12.65
CA ARG A 189 -1.27 -26.13 13.53
C ARG A 189 -1.25 -24.67 13.97
N PRO A 190 -0.12 -24.07 14.40
CA PRO A 190 -0.10 -22.68 14.84
C PRO A 190 -0.48 -21.70 13.71
N LEU A 191 0.04 -21.93 12.50
CA LEU A 191 -0.23 -21.10 11.33
C LEU A 191 -1.70 -21.19 10.91
N MET A 192 -2.24 -22.40 10.84
CA MET A 192 -3.65 -22.61 10.47
C MET A 192 -4.62 -22.10 11.54
N THR A 193 -4.27 -22.20 12.83
CA THR A 193 -5.07 -21.63 13.94
C THR A 193 -5.07 -20.10 13.87
N LYS A 194 -3.91 -19.48 13.64
CA LYS A 194 -3.80 -18.04 13.44
C LYS A 194 -4.63 -17.57 12.24
N LEU A 195 -4.50 -18.24 11.10
CA LEU A 195 -5.29 -17.96 9.90
C LEU A 195 -6.80 -18.00 10.20
N SER A 196 -7.24 -19.03 10.92
CA SER A 196 -8.65 -19.20 11.28
C SER A 196 -9.18 -18.03 12.12
N SER A 197 -8.41 -17.60 13.13
CA SER A 197 -8.74 -16.46 13.99
C SER A 197 -8.76 -15.14 13.21
N ASP A 198 -7.72 -14.88 12.40
CA ASP A 198 -7.58 -13.66 11.62
C ASP A 198 -8.72 -13.50 10.60
N LEU A 199 -9.02 -14.57 9.84
CA LEU A 199 -10.11 -14.56 8.87
C LEU A 199 -11.47 -14.35 9.55
N HIS A 200 -11.72 -14.99 10.70
CA HIS A 200 -12.99 -14.79 11.42
C HIS A 200 -13.22 -13.31 11.80
N ALA A 201 -12.16 -12.66 12.33
CA ALA A 201 -12.22 -11.25 12.69
C ALA A 201 -12.43 -10.35 11.47
N LEU A 202 -11.69 -10.60 10.39
CA LEU A 202 -11.81 -9.82 9.15
C LEU A 202 -13.17 -9.97 8.49
N ILE A 203 -13.74 -11.19 8.43
CA ILE A 203 -15.07 -11.45 7.85
C ILE A 203 -16.13 -10.70 8.66
N THR A 204 -16.01 -10.71 9.99
CA THR A 204 -16.92 -9.98 10.88
C THR A 204 -16.86 -8.48 10.61
N ASN A 205 -15.66 -7.90 10.54
CA ASN A 205 -15.47 -6.48 10.27
C ASN A 205 -15.98 -6.08 8.88
N ALA A 206 -15.71 -6.89 7.85
CA ALA A 206 -16.23 -6.64 6.50
C ALA A 206 -17.76 -6.69 6.46
N THR A 207 -18.37 -7.66 7.14
CA THR A 207 -19.84 -7.77 7.24
C THR A 207 -20.45 -6.55 7.93
N GLN A 208 -19.81 -6.04 8.98
CA GLN A 208 -20.24 -4.81 9.66
C GLN A 208 -20.08 -3.58 8.76
N ALA A 209 -18.97 -3.49 8.00
CA ALA A 209 -18.73 -2.37 7.10
C ALA A 209 -19.79 -2.27 6.01
N VAL A 210 -20.25 -3.41 5.47
CA VAL A 210 -21.36 -3.51 4.52
C VAL A 210 -22.66 -2.96 5.11
N ALA A 211 -22.94 -3.22 6.38
CA ALA A 211 -24.18 -2.80 7.04
C ALA A 211 -24.18 -1.33 7.48
N ALA A 212 -23.02 -0.74 7.78
CA ALA A 212 -22.93 0.52 8.52
C ALA A 212 -22.24 1.68 7.77
N SER A 213 -21.61 1.44 6.61
CA SER A 213 -20.84 2.47 5.90
C SER A 213 -21.61 3.07 4.72
N GLY A 214 -21.38 4.36 4.44
CA GLY A 214 -21.80 4.96 3.18
C GLY A 214 -21.13 4.28 1.97
N ARG A 215 -21.73 4.40 0.77
CA ARG A 215 -21.32 3.64 -0.43
C ARG A 215 -19.81 3.77 -0.73
N THR A 216 -19.25 4.97 -0.67
CA THR A 216 -17.84 5.23 -0.98
C THR A 216 -16.91 4.71 0.10
N GLU A 217 -17.18 5.02 1.38
CA GLU A 217 -16.40 4.47 2.49
C GLU A 217 -16.42 2.94 2.53
N MET A 218 -17.57 2.34 2.23
CA MET A 218 -17.75 0.90 2.18
C MET A 218 -16.80 0.28 1.17
N ARG A 219 -16.67 0.83 -0.04
CA ARG A 219 -15.75 0.32 -1.07
C ARG A 219 -14.31 0.29 -0.60
N ILE A 220 -13.84 1.36 0.05
CA ILE A 220 -12.47 1.45 0.58
C ILE A 220 -12.26 0.45 1.72
N LYS A 221 -13.19 0.38 2.68
CA LYS A 221 -13.11 -0.58 3.79
C LYS A 221 -13.09 -2.02 3.30
N LEU A 222 -13.97 -2.35 2.35
CA LEU A 222 -14.01 -3.68 1.74
C LEU A 222 -12.72 -4.01 1.00
N ALA A 223 -12.17 -3.05 0.25
CA ALA A 223 -10.88 -3.20 -0.40
C ALA A 223 -9.79 -3.60 0.60
N CYS A 224 -9.69 -2.87 1.72
CA CYS A 224 -8.75 -3.16 2.79
C CYS A 224 -8.99 -4.51 3.47
N TYR A 225 -10.23 -4.85 3.82
CA TYR A 225 -10.50 -6.10 4.56
C TYR A 225 -10.27 -7.34 3.72
N PHE A 226 -10.70 -7.35 2.45
CA PHE A 226 -10.45 -8.49 1.57
C PHE A 226 -8.97 -8.65 1.24
N ASP A 227 -8.22 -7.55 1.09
CA ASP A 227 -6.78 -7.63 0.90
C ASP A 227 -6.08 -8.22 2.13
N GLN A 228 -6.49 -7.84 3.34
CA GLN A 228 -5.97 -8.47 4.56
C GLN A 228 -6.31 -9.96 4.63
N MET A 229 -7.49 -10.38 4.19
CA MET A 229 -7.84 -11.80 4.09
C MET A 229 -6.94 -12.52 3.08
N TYR A 230 -6.74 -11.93 1.90
CA TYR A 230 -5.83 -12.43 0.88
C TYR A 230 -4.42 -12.62 1.44
N PHE A 231 -3.85 -11.59 2.06
CA PHE A 231 -2.49 -11.66 2.59
C PHE A 231 -2.35 -12.66 3.74
N ALA A 232 -3.36 -12.81 4.60
CA ALA A 232 -3.36 -13.84 5.64
C ALA A 232 -3.32 -15.25 5.02
N ILE A 233 -4.13 -15.49 3.98
CA ILE A 233 -4.15 -16.76 3.24
C ILE A 233 -2.81 -16.99 2.52
N TYR A 234 -2.30 -15.98 1.81
CA TYR A 234 -1.03 -16.05 1.08
C TYR A 234 0.15 -16.32 2.02
N HIS A 235 0.27 -15.55 3.11
CA HIS A 235 1.31 -15.73 4.13
C HIS A 235 1.29 -17.16 4.67
N THR A 236 0.13 -17.66 5.10
CA THR A 236 0.03 -19.05 5.58
C THR A 236 0.40 -20.05 4.50
N THR A 237 -0.01 -19.82 3.25
CA THR A 237 0.31 -20.69 2.11
C THR A 237 1.80 -20.79 1.86
N ILE A 238 2.53 -19.67 1.82
CA ILE A 238 3.97 -19.68 1.56
C ILE A 238 4.78 -20.21 2.76
N CYS A 239 4.30 -20.03 3.99
CA CYS A 239 4.94 -20.61 5.16
C CYS A 239 4.78 -22.14 5.21
N LEU A 240 3.66 -22.67 4.73
CA LEU A 240 3.42 -24.12 4.69
C LEU A 240 4.02 -24.79 3.45
N TYR A 241 3.99 -24.12 2.29
CA TYR A 241 4.23 -24.75 1.00
C TYR A 241 5.31 -24.07 0.13
N GLY A 242 5.96 -23.01 0.64
CA GLY A 242 6.99 -22.26 -0.09
C GLY A 242 6.44 -21.22 -1.09
N ARG A 243 7.32 -20.33 -1.60
CA ARG A 243 6.93 -19.28 -2.57
C ARG A 243 6.50 -19.82 -3.93
N GLY A 244 7.03 -20.99 -4.31
CA GLY A 244 6.66 -21.66 -5.57
C GLY A 244 5.27 -22.29 -5.54
N CYS A 245 4.57 -22.24 -4.41
CA CYS A 245 3.22 -22.75 -4.29
C CYS A 245 2.23 -21.90 -5.12
N GLY A 246 1.78 -22.42 -6.26
CA GLY A 246 0.80 -21.77 -7.13
C GLY A 246 -0.65 -21.82 -6.62
N ALA A 247 -0.89 -22.29 -5.40
CA ALA A 247 -2.24 -22.38 -4.83
C ALA A 247 -2.88 -21.01 -4.59
N VAL A 248 -2.05 -20.03 -4.20
CA VAL A 248 -2.44 -18.65 -3.96
C VAL A 248 -1.43 -17.77 -4.71
N PRO A 249 -1.86 -17.05 -5.77
CA PRO A 249 -1.00 -16.18 -6.55
C PRO A 249 -0.23 -15.16 -5.69
N ALA A 250 0.95 -14.75 -6.16
CA ALA A 250 1.76 -13.74 -5.49
C ALA A 250 1.05 -12.36 -5.47
N PRO A 251 1.38 -11.47 -4.52
CA PRO A 251 0.70 -10.18 -4.36
C PRO A 251 0.64 -9.31 -5.62
N ASP A 252 1.69 -9.30 -6.45
CA ASP A 252 1.70 -8.57 -7.71
C ASP A 252 0.77 -9.20 -8.77
N GLU A 253 0.58 -10.52 -8.78
CA GLU A 253 -0.38 -11.20 -9.65
C GLU A 253 -1.82 -10.97 -9.18
N TYR A 254 -2.06 -11.06 -7.87
CA TYR A 254 -3.35 -10.75 -7.27
C TYR A 254 -3.79 -9.32 -7.60
N LEU A 255 -2.90 -8.33 -7.44
CA LEU A 255 -3.23 -6.93 -7.72
C LEU A 255 -3.43 -6.66 -9.21
N ARG A 256 -2.63 -7.28 -10.10
CA ARG A 256 -2.84 -7.18 -11.55
C ARG A 256 -4.16 -7.81 -11.99
N LEU A 257 -4.59 -8.89 -11.33
CA LEU A 257 -5.91 -9.48 -11.57
C LEU A 257 -7.03 -8.51 -11.16
N LEU A 258 -6.89 -7.80 -10.05
CA LEU A 258 -7.88 -6.78 -9.66
C LEU A 258 -7.90 -5.61 -10.65
N GLU A 259 -6.71 -5.13 -11.04
CA GLU A 259 -6.52 -4.02 -11.98
C GLU A 259 -7.14 -4.33 -13.36
N SER A 260 -6.98 -5.56 -13.86
CA SER A 260 -7.51 -5.97 -15.18
C SER A 260 -9.04 -5.94 -15.27
N HIS A 261 -9.73 -5.88 -14.13
CA HIS A 261 -11.18 -5.76 -14.05
C HIS A 261 -11.67 -4.33 -13.72
N GLY A 262 -10.74 -3.38 -13.48
CA GLY A 262 -11.03 -1.96 -13.35
C GLY A 262 -11.10 -1.27 -14.71
N ALA A 263 -12.30 -0.83 -15.10
CA ALA A 263 -12.61 -0.44 -16.48
C ALA A 263 -11.89 0.81 -17.01
N THR A 264 -11.50 1.71 -16.11
CA THR A 264 -10.96 3.04 -16.42
C THR A 264 -9.58 3.26 -15.82
N THR A 265 -8.98 2.22 -15.22
CA THR A 265 -7.79 2.33 -14.36
C THR A 265 -6.59 3.00 -15.04
N ASP A 266 -6.33 2.71 -16.32
CA ASP A 266 -5.27 3.37 -17.07
C ASP A 266 -5.65 4.79 -17.49
N GLN A 267 -6.90 5.04 -17.90
CA GLN A 267 -7.34 6.38 -18.32
C GLN A 267 -7.35 7.37 -17.14
N ASP A 268 -7.85 6.94 -15.99
CA ASP A 268 -7.91 7.72 -14.75
C ASP A 268 -6.49 8.05 -14.29
N TYR A 269 -5.57 7.08 -14.39
CA TYR A 269 -4.16 7.29 -14.05
C TYR A 269 -3.48 8.31 -14.97
N GLU A 270 -3.63 8.19 -16.28
CA GLU A 270 -3.04 9.14 -17.24
C GLU A 270 -3.63 10.55 -17.08
N LEU A 271 -4.94 10.66 -16.82
CA LEU A 271 -5.58 11.94 -16.51
C LEU A 271 -5.02 12.54 -15.22
N PHE A 272 -4.88 11.74 -14.16
CA PHE A 272 -4.29 12.17 -12.90
C PHE A 272 -2.84 12.63 -13.07
N VAL A 273 -2.00 11.86 -13.77
CA VAL A 273 -0.60 12.21 -14.02
C VAL A 273 -0.50 13.52 -14.81
N SER A 274 -1.26 13.65 -15.90
CA SER A 274 -1.25 14.86 -16.74
C SER A 274 -1.77 16.10 -16.02
N THR A 275 -2.71 15.94 -15.08
CA THR A 275 -3.33 17.06 -14.34
C THR A 275 -2.52 17.45 -13.11
N GLU A 276 -2.03 16.47 -12.34
CA GLU A 276 -1.44 16.70 -11.02
C GLU A 276 0.09 16.61 -11.02
N LEU A 277 0.68 15.75 -11.85
CA LEU A 277 2.11 15.42 -11.80
C LEU A 277 2.93 15.95 -12.97
N LEU A 278 2.29 16.47 -14.01
CA LEU A 278 2.93 17.12 -15.17
C LEU A 278 2.45 18.57 -15.33
N ARG A 279 2.16 19.24 -14.21
CA ARG A 279 1.82 20.66 -14.15
C ARG A 279 2.92 21.52 -14.77
N GLU A 280 2.52 22.69 -15.30
CA GLU A 280 3.48 23.69 -15.76
C GLU A 280 4.40 24.11 -14.61
N GLY A 281 5.71 24.15 -14.85
CA GLY A 281 6.73 24.48 -13.84
C GLY A 281 7.36 23.28 -13.12
N LEU A 282 6.87 22.05 -13.34
CA LEU A 282 7.53 20.84 -12.84
C LEU A 282 8.68 20.39 -13.78
N PRO A 283 9.74 19.77 -13.24
CA PRO A 283 10.75 19.11 -14.07
C PRO A 283 10.15 17.98 -14.93
N ASP A 284 10.62 17.83 -16.17
CA ASP A 284 10.16 16.77 -17.10
C ASP A 284 10.33 15.35 -16.52
N ASP A 285 11.32 15.15 -15.64
CA ASP A 285 11.63 13.89 -15.00
C ASP A 285 10.99 13.72 -13.61
N PHE A 286 10.10 14.64 -13.20
CA PHE A 286 9.48 14.62 -11.87
C PHE A 286 8.79 13.29 -11.54
N HIS A 287 8.13 12.67 -12.52
CA HIS A 287 7.43 11.39 -12.37
C HIS A 287 8.27 10.16 -12.73
N ALA A 288 9.48 10.35 -13.27
CA ALA A 288 10.33 9.26 -13.76
C ALA A 288 10.60 8.12 -12.74
N PRO A 289 10.73 8.36 -11.41
CA PRO A 289 10.91 7.27 -10.44
C PRO A 289 9.75 6.27 -10.37
N TYR A 290 8.59 6.62 -10.91
CA TYR A 290 7.39 5.79 -10.98
C TYR A 290 7.17 5.15 -12.36
N GLU A 291 8.17 5.25 -13.24
CA GLU A 291 8.17 4.67 -14.57
C GLU A 291 9.34 3.71 -14.76
N ILE A 292 9.06 2.53 -15.31
CA ILE A 292 10.12 1.62 -15.76
C ILE A 292 10.13 1.58 -17.28
N SER A 293 11.32 1.71 -17.85
CA SER A 293 11.52 1.57 -19.30
C SER A 293 10.97 0.23 -19.79
N LYS A 294 10.21 0.26 -20.90
CA LYS A 294 9.72 -0.94 -21.61
C LYS A 294 10.84 -1.91 -22.03
N ARG A 295 12.10 -1.47 -22.04
CA ARG A 295 13.27 -2.31 -22.33
C ARG A 295 13.72 -3.16 -21.14
N HIS A 296 13.34 -2.79 -19.92
CA HIS A 296 13.59 -3.60 -18.74
C HIS A 296 12.64 -4.80 -18.75
N LYS A 297 13.20 -6.01 -18.71
CA LYS A 297 12.44 -7.25 -18.85
C LYS A 297 12.24 -8.00 -17.54
N GLU A 298 13.11 -7.76 -16.57
CA GLU A 298 13.02 -8.42 -15.27
C GLU A 298 11.89 -7.78 -14.45
N PRO A 299 10.92 -8.55 -13.95
CA PRO A 299 9.86 -8.00 -13.13
C PRO A 299 10.39 -7.60 -11.75
N ILE A 300 9.91 -6.46 -11.25
CA ILE A 300 10.14 -6.00 -9.87
C ILE A 300 8.78 -5.99 -9.18
N ALA A 301 8.45 -7.10 -8.52
CA ALA A 301 7.14 -7.31 -7.90
C ALA A 301 6.66 -6.13 -7.04
N LEU A 302 7.51 -5.55 -6.18
CA LEU A 302 7.11 -4.39 -5.37
C LEU A 302 6.76 -3.15 -6.20
N PHE A 303 7.43 -2.94 -7.33
CA PHE A 303 7.11 -1.84 -8.24
C PHE A 303 5.78 -2.09 -8.96
N ASP A 304 5.53 -3.33 -9.40
CA ASP A 304 4.25 -3.71 -10.01
C ASP A 304 3.09 -3.58 -9.01
N MET A 305 3.31 -3.99 -7.76
CA MET A 305 2.35 -3.77 -6.67
C MET A 305 2.08 -2.29 -6.45
N LEU A 306 3.12 -1.45 -6.37
CA LEU A 306 2.98 0.00 -6.23
C LEU A 306 2.13 0.58 -7.36
N ARG A 307 2.41 0.20 -8.60
CA ARG A 307 1.67 0.70 -9.77
C ARG A 307 0.20 0.33 -9.70
N CYS A 308 -0.13 -0.91 -9.37
CA CYS A 308 -1.52 -1.33 -9.19
C CYS A 308 -2.20 -0.53 -8.06
N ARG A 309 -1.49 -0.33 -6.95
CA ARG A 309 -2.00 0.42 -5.79
C ARG A 309 -2.18 1.90 -6.09
N MET A 310 -1.29 2.55 -6.82
CA MET A 310 -1.46 3.96 -7.17
C MET A 310 -2.72 4.17 -8.00
N ARG A 311 -2.96 3.34 -9.02
CA ARG A 311 -4.15 3.47 -9.86
C ARG A 311 -5.43 3.18 -9.10
N GLU A 312 -5.44 2.14 -8.26
CA GLU A 312 -6.56 1.88 -7.36
C GLU A 312 -6.79 3.03 -6.39
N GLY A 313 -5.72 3.59 -5.80
CA GLY A 313 -5.82 4.72 -4.89
C GLY A 313 -6.46 5.94 -5.55
N ILE A 314 -6.11 6.23 -6.80
CA ILE A 314 -6.75 7.29 -7.60
C ILE A 314 -8.25 6.99 -7.78
N GLN A 315 -8.63 5.77 -8.11
CA GLN A 315 -10.04 5.38 -8.25
C GLN A 315 -10.83 5.41 -6.94
N LEU A 316 -10.18 5.22 -5.79
CA LEU A 316 -10.84 5.19 -4.48
C LEU A 316 -10.92 6.58 -3.83
N PHE A 317 -9.95 7.45 -4.11
CA PHE A 317 -9.81 8.72 -3.42
C PHE A 317 -9.98 9.94 -4.33
N TYR A 318 -9.41 9.91 -5.54
CA TYR A 318 -9.49 11.05 -6.48
C TYR A 318 -10.84 11.08 -7.21
N GLU A 319 -11.19 10.01 -7.93
CA GLU A 319 -12.43 9.93 -8.71
C GLU A 319 -13.70 10.11 -7.86
N PRO A 320 -13.82 9.52 -6.65
CA PRO A 320 -14.99 9.72 -5.80
C PRO A 320 -14.97 11.06 -5.05
N GLY A 321 -13.91 11.86 -5.20
CA GLY A 321 -13.69 13.11 -4.47
C GLY A 321 -13.43 12.93 -2.97
N MET A 322 -13.15 11.71 -2.49
CA MET A 322 -12.91 11.44 -1.07
C MET A 322 -11.58 12.01 -0.63
N GLY A 323 -11.60 12.88 0.38
CA GLY A 323 -10.43 13.65 0.80
C GLY A 323 -10.34 15.03 0.15
N MET A 324 -11.09 15.30 -0.93
CA MET A 324 -11.22 16.63 -1.54
C MET A 324 -12.28 17.51 -0.82
N GLY A 325 -13.10 16.90 0.04
CA GLY A 325 -14.20 17.55 0.77
C GLY A 325 -13.76 18.35 2.00
N GLY A 326 -12.46 18.40 2.28
CA GLY A 326 -11.87 19.04 3.47
C GLY A 326 -11.49 18.08 4.59
N GLU A 327 -11.52 16.76 4.35
CA GLU A 327 -11.13 15.76 5.35
C GLU A 327 -9.65 15.87 5.72
N MET A 328 -8.78 16.17 4.75
CA MET A 328 -7.37 16.45 5.01
C MET A 328 -7.18 17.79 5.71
N ASP A 329 -7.86 18.87 5.30
CA ASP A 329 -7.81 20.17 5.98
C ASP A 329 -8.18 20.02 7.47
N LYS A 330 -9.21 19.20 7.76
CA LYS A 330 -9.57 18.84 9.13
C LYS A 330 -8.48 18.04 9.83
N ALA A 331 -7.91 17.02 9.17
CA ALA A 331 -6.83 16.22 9.74
C ALA A 331 -5.60 17.08 10.10
N VAL A 332 -5.29 18.07 9.25
CA VAL A 332 -4.24 19.08 9.47
C VAL A 332 -4.60 19.98 10.64
N ALA A 333 -5.81 20.56 10.66
CA ALA A 333 -6.27 21.43 11.75
C ALA A 333 -6.35 20.72 13.11
N ASP A 334 -6.55 19.40 13.13
CA ASP A 334 -6.59 18.56 14.32
C ASP A 334 -5.19 18.06 14.75
N LEU A 335 -4.12 18.34 13.99
CA LEU A 335 -2.75 18.03 14.41
C LEU A 335 -2.46 18.65 15.78
N GLY A 336 -1.89 17.86 16.69
CA GLY A 336 -1.58 18.31 18.05
C GLY A 336 -2.78 18.46 19.00
N ARG A 337 -4.03 18.39 18.51
CA ARG A 337 -5.21 18.26 19.38
C ARG A 337 -5.23 16.85 19.95
N SER A 338 -4.77 16.70 21.19
CA SER A 338 -4.93 15.43 21.88
C SER A 338 -6.42 15.07 21.90
N GLY A 339 -6.76 13.90 21.36
CA GLY A 339 -8.12 13.38 21.41
C GLY A 339 -8.54 13.23 22.87
N SER A 340 -9.28 14.20 23.40
CA SER A 340 -9.99 14.07 24.66
C SER A 340 -11.03 12.99 24.49
N ILE A 341 -10.67 11.76 24.84
CA ILE A 341 -11.63 10.66 24.95
C ILE A 341 -12.58 11.05 26.08
N ASN A 342 -13.83 11.35 25.72
CA ASN A 342 -14.87 11.73 26.67
C ASN A 342 -15.03 10.62 27.74
N PRO A 343 -14.69 10.85 29.03
CA PRO A 343 -14.57 9.81 30.06
C PRO A 343 -15.90 9.14 30.43
N LYS A 344 -17.02 9.69 29.93
CA LYS A 344 -18.39 9.18 30.10
C LYS A 344 -18.74 7.99 29.20
N ARG A 345 -17.90 7.63 28.22
CA ARG A 345 -18.13 6.52 27.27
C ARG A 345 -17.12 5.38 27.37
N MET A 346 -16.33 5.29 28.45
CA MET A 346 -15.29 4.27 28.59
C MET A 346 -15.76 3.04 29.35
N THR A 347 -15.41 1.86 28.84
CA THR A 347 -15.50 0.59 29.57
C THR A 347 -14.44 0.53 30.68
N LYS A 348 -14.67 -0.31 31.71
CA LYS A 348 -13.74 -0.48 32.84
C LYS A 348 -12.32 -0.88 32.39
N LYS A 349 -12.21 -1.69 31.32
CA LYS A 349 -10.93 -2.11 30.70
C LYS A 349 -10.21 -0.95 30.02
N GLN A 350 -10.94 -0.01 29.41
CA GLN A 350 -10.36 1.18 28.78
C GLN A 350 -9.87 2.19 29.85
N ARG A 351 -10.56 2.34 30.99
CA ARG A 351 -10.12 3.20 32.10
C ARG A 351 -8.82 2.71 32.74
N MET A 352 -8.64 1.39 32.86
CA MET A 352 -7.41 0.82 33.41
C MET A 352 -6.20 0.94 32.47
N ASN A 353 -6.41 1.15 31.16
CA ASN A 353 -5.34 1.36 30.19
C ASN A 353 -5.03 2.85 29.94
N GLN A 354 -5.72 3.77 30.61
CA GLN A 354 -5.60 5.22 30.36
C GLN A 354 -4.26 5.81 30.82
N HIS A 355 -3.53 5.09 31.69
CA HIS A 355 -2.18 5.45 32.14
C HIS A 355 -1.05 4.81 31.33
N LYS A 356 -1.35 4.04 30.27
CA LYS A 356 -0.33 3.72 29.26
C LYS A 356 -0.16 4.96 28.40
N VAL A 357 1.00 5.60 28.55
CA VAL A 357 1.54 6.68 27.71
C VAL A 357 0.93 6.64 26.31
N VAL A 358 0.17 7.68 25.97
CA VAL A 358 -0.26 7.95 24.60
C VAL A 358 1.01 8.04 23.76
N ALA A 359 1.16 7.14 22.80
CA ALA A 359 2.31 7.15 21.89
C ALA A 359 2.43 8.54 21.26
N LYS A 360 3.65 9.11 21.30
CA LYS A 360 4.00 10.27 20.45
C LYS A 360 3.49 9.98 19.03
N PRO A 361 2.92 10.95 18.31
CA PRO A 361 2.52 10.74 16.92
C PRO A 361 3.72 10.14 16.17
N LYS A 362 3.52 8.93 15.61
CA LYS A 362 4.53 8.24 14.80
C LYS A 362 4.83 9.12 13.59
N ALA A 363 6.06 9.07 13.11
CA ALA A 363 6.59 9.81 11.97
C ALA A 363 5.98 9.38 10.59
N ALA A 364 4.75 8.86 10.59
CA ALA A 364 3.97 8.58 9.41
C ALA A 364 3.38 9.88 8.84
N VAL A 365 3.26 9.97 7.52
CA VAL A 365 2.58 11.09 6.86
C VAL A 365 1.15 11.21 7.40
N PRO A 366 0.75 12.35 7.99
CA PRO A 366 -0.61 12.54 8.46
C PRO A 366 -1.65 12.31 7.36
N ALA A 367 -2.77 11.69 7.72
CA ALA A 367 -3.90 11.45 6.84
C ALA A 367 -5.19 11.31 7.64
N TYR A 368 -6.33 11.55 6.98
CA TYR A 368 -7.62 11.16 7.53
C TYR A 368 -7.72 9.62 7.62
N PRO A 369 -8.57 9.07 8.51
CA PRO A 369 -8.50 7.65 8.90
C PRO A 369 -8.61 6.63 7.77
N LEU A 370 -9.46 6.87 6.77
CA LEU A 370 -9.65 5.93 5.65
C LEU A 370 -8.44 5.87 4.72
N LEU A 371 -7.82 7.02 4.43
CA LEU A 371 -6.58 7.05 3.68
C LEU A 371 -5.47 6.34 4.47
N GLN A 372 -5.34 6.61 5.77
CA GLN A 372 -4.34 5.92 6.60
C GLN A 372 -4.54 4.39 6.59
N GLN A 373 -5.79 3.92 6.74
CA GLN A 373 -6.11 2.49 6.69
C GLN A 373 -5.69 1.86 5.35
N TRP A 374 -5.94 2.54 4.24
CA TRP A 374 -5.57 2.05 2.91
C TRP A 374 -4.05 2.03 2.71
N ARG A 375 -3.35 3.06 3.18
CA ARG A 375 -1.88 3.14 3.15
C ARG A 375 -1.22 2.00 3.93
N ASP A 376 -1.70 1.76 5.14
CA ASP A 376 -1.22 0.66 5.98
C ASP A 376 -1.42 -0.69 5.27
N ASN A 377 -2.58 -0.87 4.63
CA ASN A 377 -2.90 -2.08 3.88
C ASN A 377 -1.98 -2.31 2.66
N ALA A 378 -1.57 -1.24 1.98
CA ALA A 378 -0.63 -1.32 0.86
C ALA A 378 0.81 -1.62 1.32
N ARG A 379 1.29 -0.94 2.37
CA ARG A 379 2.70 -0.96 2.77
C ARG A 379 3.09 -2.10 3.72
N LEU A 380 2.28 -2.41 4.73
CA LEU A 380 2.70 -3.30 5.82
C LEU A 380 2.99 -4.72 5.32
N TRP A 381 2.13 -5.26 4.47
CA TRP A 381 2.34 -6.59 3.89
C TRP A 381 3.49 -6.62 2.89
N ALA A 382 3.66 -5.57 2.08
CA ALA A 382 4.81 -5.44 1.20
C ALA A 382 6.13 -5.46 2.00
N ALA A 383 6.20 -4.72 3.11
CA ALA A 383 7.35 -4.70 4.00
C ALA A 383 7.64 -6.06 4.65
N GLN A 384 6.60 -6.80 5.04
CA GLN A 384 6.73 -8.13 5.67
C GLN A 384 7.11 -9.23 4.69
N LEU A 385 6.59 -9.19 3.46
CA LEU A 385 6.74 -10.27 2.48
C LEU A 385 7.90 -10.05 1.50
N TYR A 386 8.37 -8.80 1.36
CA TYR A 386 9.43 -8.39 0.42
C TYR A 386 10.48 -7.50 1.10
N SER A 387 10.28 -6.18 1.08
CA SER A 387 11.17 -5.16 1.67
C SER A 387 10.43 -3.86 1.93
N VAL A 388 10.97 -3.03 2.82
CA VAL A 388 10.37 -1.73 3.21
C VAL A 388 10.44 -0.71 2.06
N ALA A 389 11.60 -0.58 1.42
CA ALA A 389 11.79 0.30 0.26
C ALA A 389 11.54 -0.45 -1.06
N ILE A 390 11.13 0.29 -2.08
CA ILE A 390 10.74 -0.24 -3.40
C ILE A 390 11.95 -0.12 -4.35
N PRO A 391 12.44 -1.25 -4.91
CA PRO A 391 13.52 -1.21 -5.89
C PRO A 391 13.13 -0.52 -7.18
N HIS A 392 14.13 0.10 -7.81
CA HIS A 392 14.03 0.67 -9.15
C HIS A 392 15.22 0.19 -9.99
N PRO A 393 15.07 -0.06 -11.30
CA PRO A 393 16.17 -0.55 -12.15
C PRO A 393 17.42 0.34 -12.09
N ASP A 394 17.26 1.66 -12.02
CA ASP A 394 18.40 2.57 -11.97
C ASP A 394 19.10 2.56 -10.62
N ALA A 395 18.36 2.36 -9.53
CA ALA A 395 18.94 2.14 -8.21
C ALA A 395 19.71 0.80 -8.17
N LEU A 396 19.13 -0.28 -8.70
CA LEU A 396 19.80 -1.58 -8.76
C LEU A 396 21.10 -1.52 -9.57
N LYS A 397 21.11 -0.83 -10.73
CA LYS A 397 22.33 -0.59 -11.52
C LYS A 397 23.36 0.22 -10.74
N ALA A 398 22.94 1.29 -10.08
CA ALA A 398 23.83 2.12 -9.29
C ALA A 398 24.46 1.32 -8.14
N ILE A 399 23.69 0.52 -7.40
CA ILE A 399 24.18 -0.34 -6.33
C ILE A 399 25.16 -1.40 -6.90
N ALA A 400 24.80 -2.07 -8.00
CA ALA A 400 25.63 -3.10 -8.62
C ALA A 400 27.00 -2.56 -9.08
N ALA A 401 27.09 -1.30 -9.50
CA ALA A 401 28.36 -0.65 -9.86
C ALA A 401 29.35 -0.52 -8.69
N HIS A 402 28.88 -0.68 -7.44
CA HIS A 402 29.70 -0.65 -6.23
C HIS A 402 29.93 -2.05 -5.63
N ALA A 403 29.62 -3.13 -6.35
CA ALA A 403 30.00 -4.48 -5.94
C ALA A 403 31.54 -4.64 -5.83
N PRO A 404 32.04 -5.51 -4.93
CA PRO A 404 31.30 -6.47 -4.10
C PRO A 404 30.63 -5.83 -2.87
N LEU A 405 29.43 -6.32 -2.52
CA LEU A 405 28.53 -5.79 -1.48
C LEU A 405 28.46 -6.72 -0.27
N VAL A 406 28.17 -6.12 0.89
CA VAL A 406 27.67 -6.81 2.09
C VAL A 406 26.42 -6.06 2.56
N GLU A 407 25.28 -6.77 2.61
CA GLU A 407 24.00 -6.20 3.05
C GLU A 407 23.77 -6.58 4.52
N ILE A 408 23.49 -5.61 5.39
CA ILE A 408 23.16 -5.85 6.81
C ILE A 408 21.71 -5.49 7.07
N GLY A 409 20.98 -6.40 7.71
CA GLY A 409 19.53 -6.28 7.90
C GLY A 409 18.76 -6.60 6.63
N ALA A 410 19.20 -7.62 5.90
CA ALA A 410 18.66 -7.98 4.58
C ALA A 410 17.22 -8.52 4.64
N GLY A 411 16.70 -8.84 5.83
CA GLY A 411 15.39 -9.46 6.01
C GLY A 411 15.27 -10.76 5.21
N LEU A 412 14.32 -10.81 4.28
CA LEU A 412 14.10 -11.94 3.38
C LEU A 412 15.01 -11.94 2.14
N GLY A 413 15.93 -10.98 2.02
CA GLY A 413 16.91 -10.92 0.93
C GLY A 413 16.33 -10.46 -0.41
N TYR A 414 15.24 -9.69 -0.42
CA TYR A 414 14.59 -9.26 -1.67
C TYR A 414 15.51 -8.42 -2.57
N TRP A 415 16.13 -7.36 -2.03
CA TRP A 415 17.08 -6.53 -2.79
C TRP A 415 18.30 -7.34 -3.25
N SER A 416 18.88 -8.16 -2.37
CA SER A 416 19.97 -9.06 -2.73
C SER A 416 19.59 -10.03 -3.86
N SER A 417 18.38 -10.59 -3.87
CA SER A 417 17.93 -11.48 -4.96
C SER A 417 17.89 -10.76 -6.31
N LEU A 418 17.51 -9.49 -6.34
CA LEU A 418 17.49 -8.67 -7.56
C LEU A 418 18.91 -8.29 -8.02
N LEU A 419 19.81 -8.00 -7.08
CA LEU A 419 21.22 -7.70 -7.35
C LEU A 419 21.97 -8.92 -7.89
N LEU A 420 21.69 -10.12 -7.37
CA LEU A 420 22.25 -11.38 -7.86
C LEU A 420 21.84 -11.65 -9.31
N LYS A 421 20.60 -11.35 -9.71
CA LYS A 421 20.15 -11.42 -11.12
C LYS A 421 20.92 -10.46 -12.03
N LEU A 422 21.39 -9.33 -11.49
CA LEU A 422 22.31 -8.41 -12.18
C LEU A 422 23.78 -8.84 -12.10
N LYS A 423 24.06 -10.04 -11.58
CA LYS A 423 25.41 -10.60 -11.39
C LYS A 423 26.28 -9.76 -10.45
N ALA A 424 25.67 -8.95 -9.58
CA ALA A 424 26.41 -8.26 -8.53
C ALA A 424 26.81 -9.25 -7.44
N ASP A 425 28.07 -9.23 -7.01
CA ASP A 425 28.53 -9.97 -5.83
C ASP A 425 27.95 -9.30 -4.58
N VAL A 426 27.04 -9.98 -3.88
CA VAL A 426 26.42 -9.52 -2.64
C VAL A 426 26.30 -10.66 -1.63
N VAL A 427 26.63 -10.37 -0.37
CA VAL A 427 26.46 -11.30 0.76
C VAL A 427 25.49 -10.67 1.76
N PRO A 428 24.23 -11.14 1.85
CA PRO A 428 23.24 -10.61 2.78
C PRO A 428 23.26 -11.29 4.15
N PHE A 429 23.17 -10.48 5.20
CA PHE A 429 23.04 -10.91 6.58
C PHE A 429 21.79 -10.35 7.24
N ASP A 430 21.12 -11.17 8.04
CA ASP A 430 20.05 -10.75 8.94
C ASP A 430 20.13 -11.52 10.27
N LYS A 431 19.83 -10.84 11.38
CA LYS A 431 19.86 -11.44 12.72
C LYS A 431 18.84 -12.56 12.91
N GLN A 432 17.75 -12.55 12.14
CA GLN A 432 16.69 -13.55 12.27
C GLN A 432 17.07 -14.83 11.51
N ALA A 433 17.90 -14.72 10.47
CA ALA A 433 18.29 -15.83 9.62
C ALA A 433 19.03 -16.92 10.41
N LYS A 434 19.03 -18.14 9.85
CA LYS A 434 19.67 -19.31 10.47
C LYS A 434 20.83 -19.91 9.67
N LEU A 435 21.04 -19.47 8.42
CA LEU A 435 22.14 -20.02 7.60
C LEU A 435 23.45 -19.50 8.19
N LYS A 436 24.36 -20.40 8.56
CA LYS A 436 25.72 -19.99 8.95
C LYS A 436 26.54 -19.68 7.70
N TRP A 437 27.25 -18.57 7.72
CA TRP A 437 28.15 -18.18 6.64
C TRP A 437 29.57 -18.72 6.84
N SER A 438 30.25 -19.11 5.77
CA SER A 438 31.67 -19.45 5.79
C SER A 438 32.43 -18.86 4.59
N ALA A 439 33.72 -18.60 4.77
CA ALA A 439 34.56 -18.16 3.66
C ALA A 439 34.71 -19.30 2.64
N GLY A 440 34.24 -19.10 1.42
CA GLY A 440 34.30 -20.11 0.35
C GLY A 440 33.01 -20.90 0.12
N THR A 441 31.92 -20.61 0.83
CA THR A 441 30.59 -21.08 0.40
C THR A 441 30.34 -20.60 -1.04
N ALA A 442 30.20 -21.53 -1.99
CA ALA A 442 29.88 -21.19 -3.36
C ALA A 442 28.52 -20.47 -3.43
N PRO A 443 28.30 -19.56 -4.41
CA PRO A 443 26.97 -19.12 -4.76
C PRO A 443 26.09 -20.35 -5.00
N ALA A 444 24.86 -20.34 -4.48
CA ALA A 444 23.94 -21.46 -4.62
C ALA A 444 23.51 -21.65 -6.09
N ASP A 445 23.26 -22.90 -6.47
CA ASP A 445 22.31 -23.19 -7.55
C ASP A 445 20.91 -22.74 -7.13
N ASP A 446 20.11 -22.27 -8.09
CA ASP A 446 18.75 -21.72 -7.89
C ASP A 446 17.75 -22.72 -7.25
N ASP A 447 18.10 -24.01 -7.17
CA ASP A 447 17.21 -25.12 -6.78
C ASP A 447 17.32 -25.57 -5.30
N GLU A 448 18.23 -25.00 -4.49
CA GLU A 448 18.35 -25.40 -3.08
C GLU A 448 17.25 -24.79 -2.19
N VAL A 449 16.55 -25.67 -1.45
CA VAL A 449 15.56 -25.26 -0.43
C VAL A 449 16.24 -24.43 0.66
N ILE A 450 15.81 -23.18 0.82
CA ILE A 450 16.40 -22.24 1.77
C ILE A 450 15.72 -22.41 3.14
N GLU A 451 16.24 -23.32 3.97
CA GLU A 451 15.62 -23.72 5.25
C GLU A 451 15.93 -22.79 6.45
N THR A 452 15.62 -21.48 6.46
CA THR A 452 16.33 -20.63 7.47
C THR A 452 15.62 -19.61 8.33
N LEU A 453 14.38 -19.83 8.73
CA LEU A 453 13.77 -18.98 9.75
C LEU A 453 12.68 -19.79 10.54
N ASP A 454 12.64 -19.73 11.89
CA ASP A 454 11.67 -20.50 12.72
C ASP A 454 10.25 -19.92 12.57
N ALA A 455 9.37 -20.67 11.88
CA ALA A 455 7.98 -20.31 11.53
C ALA A 455 7.81 -19.22 10.46
N VAL A 456 8.64 -19.20 9.42
CA VAL A 456 8.83 -17.98 8.62
C VAL A 456 8.65 -18.13 7.13
N VAL A 457 8.15 -17.04 6.56
CA VAL A 457 8.11 -16.72 5.15
C VAL A 457 9.45 -17.09 4.48
N PRO A 458 9.46 -17.98 3.48
CA PRO A 458 10.69 -18.34 2.77
C PRO A 458 11.40 -17.09 2.20
N PRO A 459 12.73 -16.99 2.33
CA PRO A 459 13.49 -15.87 1.78
C PRO A 459 13.57 -15.94 0.24
N PHE A 460 13.97 -14.85 -0.42
CA PHE A 460 14.15 -14.76 -1.87
C PHE A 460 15.52 -15.26 -2.34
N THR A 461 16.48 -15.32 -1.44
CA THR A 461 17.84 -15.83 -1.66
C THR A 461 18.41 -16.30 -0.33
N LYS A 462 19.58 -16.93 -0.35
CA LYS A 462 20.29 -17.29 0.88
C LYS A 462 20.63 -16.03 1.67
N VAL A 463 20.08 -15.93 2.87
CA VAL A 463 20.41 -14.88 3.86
C VAL A 463 21.08 -15.54 5.04
N TYR A 464 22.23 -15.02 5.43
CA TYR A 464 23.03 -15.58 6.50
C TYR A 464 22.72 -14.95 7.85
N GLU A 465 22.83 -15.73 8.91
CA GLU A 465 22.71 -15.25 10.27
C GLU A 465 23.85 -14.28 10.59
N GLY A 466 23.50 -13.08 11.02
CA GLY A 466 24.47 -12.09 11.51
C GLY A 466 23.93 -10.67 11.54
N GLY A 467 24.56 -9.85 12.36
CA GLY A 467 24.36 -8.42 12.47
C GLY A 467 25.62 -7.63 12.08
N PRO A 468 25.76 -6.39 12.57
CA PRO A 468 26.91 -5.52 12.33
C PRO A 468 28.29 -6.15 12.55
N GLU A 469 28.41 -7.09 13.49
CA GLU A 469 29.65 -7.75 13.87
C GLU A 469 30.31 -8.53 12.72
N VAL A 470 29.54 -8.97 11.72
CA VAL A 470 30.09 -9.70 10.56
C VAL A 470 31.01 -8.80 9.72
N LEU A 471 30.87 -7.48 9.79
CA LEU A 471 31.70 -6.53 9.04
C LEU A 471 33.17 -6.53 9.48
N GLU A 472 33.49 -7.12 10.63
CA GLU A 472 34.88 -7.29 11.10
C GLU A 472 35.58 -8.50 10.49
N LEU A 473 34.82 -9.43 9.90
CA LEU A 473 35.36 -10.64 9.28
C LEU A 473 36.32 -10.29 8.16
N SER A 474 37.51 -10.89 8.20
CA SER A 474 38.59 -10.62 7.24
C SER A 474 38.16 -10.82 5.79
N ALA A 475 37.33 -11.83 5.53
CA ALA A 475 36.82 -12.17 4.20
C ALA A 475 35.73 -11.19 3.67
N LEU A 476 35.17 -10.34 4.52
CA LEU A 476 34.22 -9.28 4.12
C LEU A 476 34.89 -7.89 4.04
N LYS A 477 36.17 -7.78 4.40
CA LYS A 477 36.91 -6.52 4.31
C LYS A 477 36.96 -6.01 2.87
N GLY A 478 36.72 -4.72 2.69
CA GLY A 478 36.79 -4.05 1.39
C GLY A 478 35.49 -4.06 0.59
N ARG A 479 34.49 -4.87 0.98
CA ARG A 479 33.15 -4.81 0.39
C ARG A 479 32.46 -3.47 0.69
N THR A 480 31.58 -3.05 -0.19
CA THR A 480 30.69 -1.90 0.00
C THR A 480 29.59 -2.29 0.99
N LEU A 481 29.37 -1.45 2.02
CA LEU A 481 28.26 -1.66 2.96
C LEU A 481 26.96 -1.23 2.30
N PHE A 482 25.97 -2.12 2.26
CA PHE A 482 24.62 -1.83 1.81
C PHE A 482 23.63 -1.91 2.98
N LEU A 483 22.89 -0.83 3.21
CA LEU A 483 21.82 -0.73 4.19
C LEU A 483 20.53 -0.32 3.48
N CYS A 484 19.49 -1.15 3.56
CA CYS A 484 18.20 -0.86 2.94
C CYS A 484 17.11 -0.63 4.00
N ALA A 485 16.65 0.61 4.10
CA ALA A 485 15.64 1.10 5.03
C ALA A 485 15.80 0.53 6.45
N PRO A 486 17.00 0.64 7.07
CA PRO A 486 17.23 0.10 8.39
C PRO A 486 16.27 0.76 9.39
N PRO A 487 15.77 0.02 10.40
CA PRO A 487 14.86 0.58 11.39
C PRO A 487 15.54 1.70 12.20
N GLN A 488 14.75 2.54 12.87
CA GLN A 488 15.24 3.55 13.84
C GLN A 488 15.75 2.89 15.13
N THR A 489 16.78 2.06 15.00
CA THR A 489 17.49 1.42 16.09
C THR A 489 18.98 1.62 15.87
N SER A 490 19.79 1.13 16.81
CA SER A 490 21.24 1.20 16.68
C SER A 490 21.82 0.42 15.51
N LEU A 491 21.04 -0.42 14.81
CA LEU A 491 21.52 -1.32 13.75
C LEU A 491 22.40 -0.60 12.71
N ALA A 492 21.92 0.51 12.15
CA ALA A 492 22.65 1.26 11.13
C ALA A 492 23.93 1.90 11.69
N ARG A 493 23.84 2.47 12.89
CA ARG A 493 25.00 3.06 13.59
C ARG A 493 26.04 2.02 13.92
N ASP A 494 25.63 0.87 14.45
CA ASP A 494 26.51 -0.23 14.81
C ASP A 494 27.18 -0.81 13.56
N ALA A 495 26.44 -0.96 12.45
CA ALA A 495 27.01 -1.33 11.16
C ALA A 495 28.11 -0.34 10.72
N LEU A 496 27.86 0.96 10.84
CA LEU A 496 28.85 1.99 10.51
C LEU A 496 30.09 1.94 11.43
N ARG A 497 29.92 1.63 12.73
CA ARG A 497 31.01 1.49 13.71
C ARG A 497 31.97 0.35 13.32
N HIS A 498 31.44 -0.81 12.96
CA HIS A 498 32.24 -1.96 12.52
C HIS A 498 32.80 -1.77 11.10
N TYR A 499 32.09 -1.03 10.23
CA TYR A 499 32.49 -0.84 8.84
C TYR A 499 33.73 0.06 8.66
N LYS A 500 34.78 -0.50 8.04
CA LYS A 500 36.01 0.23 7.67
C LYS A 500 36.23 0.40 6.16
N GLY A 501 35.26 -0.03 5.34
CA GLY A 501 35.37 0.09 3.88
C GLY A 501 35.12 1.50 3.34
N ARG A 502 35.18 1.63 2.01
CA ARG A 502 35.15 2.91 1.30
C ARG A 502 33.75 3.45 1.06
N TYR A 503 32.85 2.63 0.54
CA TYR A 503 31.54 3.07 0.08
C TYR A 503 30.43 2.60 1.03
N LEU A 504 29.51 3.51 1.33
CA LEU A 504 28.24 3.20 1.96
C LEU A 504 27.13 3.44 0.92
N VAL A 505 26.33 2.42 0.69
CA VAL A 505 25.10 2.47 -0.09
C VAL A 505 23.94 2.43 0.91
N TYR A 506 23.15 3.49 0.94
CA TYR A 506 22.04 3.64 1.87
C TYR A 506 20.75 3.93 1.11
N VAL A 507 19.76 3.06 1.27
CA VAL A 507 18.39 3.30 0.85
C VAL A 507 17.59 3.70 2.08
N GLY A 508 16.98 4.89 2.10
CA GLY A 508 16.25 5.35 3.28
C GLY A 508 15.76 6.79 3.19
N GLU A 509 15.13 7.25 4.26
CA GLU A 509 14.71 8.62 4.51
C GLU A 509 15.73 9.33 5.42
N TRP A 510 16.44 10.31 4.88
CA TRP A 510 17.28 11.21 5.68
C TRP A 510 16.42 12.07 6.58
N TYR A 511 16.74 12.20 7.86
CA TYR A 511 15.91 12.89 8.84
C TYR A 511 14.45 12.34 8.87
N GLY A 512 14.27 11.05 8.58
CA GLY A 512 12.96 10.41 8.47
C GLY A 512 12.85 9.18 9.36
N GLU A 513 12.24 8.12 8.83
CA GLU A 513 11.93 6.89 9.59
C GLU A 513 12.97 5.76 9.51
N THR A 514 14.13 5.99 8.90
CA THR A 514 15.14 4.95 8.68
C THR A 514 16.49 5.36 9.23
N GLY A 515 17.19 4.44 9.90
CA GLY A 515 18.37 4.76 10.69
C GLY A 515 18.03 5.69 11.85
N ASP A 516 18.93 5.81 12.82
CA ASP A 516 18.80 6.83 13.85
C ASP A 516 19.60 8.09 13.52
N ARG A 517 19.31 9.18 14.24
CA ARG A 517 19.94 10.49 14.01
C ARG A 517 21.46 10.46 14.20
N GLN A 518 21.95 9.59 15.08
CA GLN A 518 23.39 9.47 15.31
C GLN A 518 24.09 8.80 14.13
N PHE A 519 23.52 7.73 13.56
CA PHE A 519 24.02 7.11 12.34
C PHE A 519 24.17 8.15 11.22
N GLU A 520 23.10 8.91 11.02
CA GLU A 520 23.04 10.04 10.11
C GLU A 520 24.22 11.03 10.32
N CYS A 521 24.35 11.58 11.53
CA CYS A 521 25.46 12.48 11.88
C CYS A 521 26.84 11.85 11.61
N ASP A 522 27.03 10.57 11.92
CA ASP A 522 28.29 9.86 11.74
C ASP A 522 28.64 9.65 10.26
N VAL A 523 27.64 9.42 9.40
CA VAL A 523 27.81 9.37 7.94
C VAL A 523 28.27 10.72 7.41
N MET A 524 27.62 11.82 7.79
CA MET A 524 27.99 13.17 7.33
C MET A 524 29.39 13.61 7.77
N LYS A 525 29.84 13.15 8.95
CA LYS A 525 31.20 13.38 9.44
C LYS A 525 32.25 12.59 8.68
N SER A 526 31.92 11.35 8.30
CA SER A 526 32.91 10.38 7.82
C SER A 526 32.92 10.16 6.30
N PHE A 527 31.86 10.58 5.60
CA PHE A 527 31.69 10.34 4.17
C PHE A 527 31.22 11.60 3.43
N LYS A 528 31.39 11.60 2.12
CA LYS A 528 30.78 12.58 1.21
C LYS A 528 29.76 11.90 0.31
N LEU A 529 28.62 12.56 0.11
CA LEU A 529 27.58 12.10 -0.79
C LEU A 529 28.09 12.22 -2.23
N VAL A 530 28.10 11.14 -2.99
CA VAL A 530 28.61 11.14 -4.37
C VAL A 530 27.53 10.83 -5.41
N GLN A 531 26.42 10.23 -4.98
CA GLN A 531 25.30 9.95 -5.89
C GLN A 531 23.99 9.88 -5.10
N ARG A 532 22.91 10.36 -5.74
CA ARG A 532 21.52 10.17 -5.30
C ARG A 532 20.73 9.57 -6.46
N VAL A 533 19.82 8.66 -6.14
CA VAL A 533 18.84 8.12 -7.10
C VAL A 533 17.48 8.16 -6.43
N ALA A 534 16.54 8.90 -7.03
CA ALA A 534 15.17 8.94 -6.57
C ALA A 534 14.54 7.56 -6.69
N LEU A 535 13.73 7.18 -5.69
CA LEU A 535 13.02 5.91 -5.67
C LEU A 535 11.51 6.12 -5.76
N PRO A 536 10.79 5.15 -6.34
CA PRO A 536 9.36 5.04 -6.13
C PRO A 536 9.08 4.84 -4.63
N ASN A 537 7.99 5.44 -4.15
CA ASN A 537 7.64 5.43 -2.74
C ASN A 537 6.19 5.00 -2.53
N TRP A 538 5.95 4.30 -1.42
CA TRP A 538 4.60 4.20 -0.89
C TRP A 538 4.13 5.61 -0.51
N THR A 539 2.82 5.84 -0.56
CA THR A 539 2.21 7.18 -0.38
C THR A 539 2.54 7.85 0.96
N ASP A 540 3.10 7.15 1.95
CA ASP A 540 3.52 7.68 3.25
C ASP A 540 5.03 7.60 3.53
N THR A 541 5.84 7.22 2.53
CA THR A 541 7.30 7.13 2.63
C THR A 541 8.01 8.14 1.71
N ALA A 542 9.32 8.31 1.92
CA ALA A 542 10.17 9.20 1.12
C ALA A 542 11.59 8.65 0.94
N HIS A 543 11.73 7.33 0.80
CA HIS A 543 13.00 6.68 0.58
C HIS A 543 13.67 7.17 -0.71
N GLU A 544 14.98 7.28 -0.65
CA GLU A 544 15.87 7.47 -1.80
C GLU A 544 17.07 6.54 -1.66
N LEU A 545 17.79 6.32 -2.76
CA LEU A 545 19.12 5.71 -2.72
C LEU A 545 20.17 6.82 -2.65
N THR A 546 21.09 6.71 -1.70
CA THR A 546 22.27 7.56 -1.59
C THR A 546 23.54 6.71 -1.54
N ILE A 547 24.59 7.18 -2.21
CA ILE A 547 25.90 6.52 -2.23
C ILE A 547 26.93 7.50 -1.69
N TRP A 548 27.73 7.02 -0.75
CA TRP A 548 28.65 7.82 0.04
C TRP A 548 30.06 7.29 -0.09
N ASP A 549 31.04 8.16 -0.30
CA ASP A 549 32.47 7.82 -0.40
C ASP A 549 33.24 8.41 0.78
N ARG A 550 33.92 7.55 1.53
CA ARG A 550 34.78 7.94 2.66
C ARG A 550 36.05 8.67 2.21
N LYS A 551 36.52 8.45 0.98
CA LYS A 551 37.75 9.03 0.44
C LYS A 551 37.53 10.28 -0.41
N ALA A 552 36.29 10.62 -0.72
CA ALA A 552 35.98 11.82 -1.46
C ALA A 552 36.35 13.07 -0.63
N THR A 553 37.00 14.03 -1.29
CA THR A 553 37.49 15.26 -0.66
C THR A 553 36.42 16.35 -0.58
N SER A 554 35.44 16.30 -1.48
CA SER A 554 34.31 17.23 -1.53
C SER A 554 33.06 16.51 -2.01
N SER A 555 31.90 17.13 -1.76
CA SER A 555 30.59 16.72 -2.27
C SER A 555 30.04 17.86 -3.10
N GLU A 556 29.56 17.59 -4.31
CA GLU A 556 28.74 18.54 -5.07
C GLU A 556 27.25 18.41 -4.72
N LEU A 557 26.89 17.41 -3.92
CA LEU A 557 25.53 17.10 -3.54
C LEU A 557 25.30 17.45 -2.06
N ASP A 558 24.29 18.25 -1.81
CA ASP A 558 23.80 18.49 -0.45
C ASP A 558 22.89 17.35 0.00
N VAL A 559 22.92 17.05 1.30
CA VAL A 559 22.06 16.02 1.91
C VAL A 559 20.61 16.49 1.86
N ILE A 560 20.37 17.73 2.24
CA ILE A 560 19.08 18.42 2.20
C ILE A 560 19.33 19.86 1.76
N GLU A 561 18.46 20.36 0.89
CA GLU A 561 18.46 21.75 0.42
C GLU A 561 17.03 22.28 0.31
N CYS A 562 16.88 23.60 0.24
CA CYS A 562 15.61 24.25 -0.04
C CYS A 562 15.15 23.90 -1.46
N ALA A 563 13.94 23.35 -1.61
CA ALA A 563 13.40 22.94 -2.90
C ALA A 563 13.20 24.10 -3.89
N SER A 564 13.06 25.34 -3.39
CA SER A 564 12.94 26.57 -4.19
C SER A 564 14.30 27.21 -4.49
N CYS A 565 15.07 27.62 -3.47
CA CYS A 565 16.26 28.43 -3.64
C CYS A 565 17.60 27.66 -3.54
N ARG A 566 17.56 26.34 -3.35
CA ARG A 566 18.74 25.45 -3.22
C ARG A 566 19.68 25.77 -2.04
N SER A 567 19.23 26.61 -1.10
CA SER A 567 19.96 26.86 0.14
C SER A 567 20.13 25.57 0.96
N SER A 568 21.35 25.24 1.34
CA SER A 568 21.69 24.13 2.23
C SER A 568 21.90 24.55 3.69
N HIS A 569 21.43 25.75 4.07
CA HIS A 569 21.48 26.24 5.45
C HIS A 569 20.48 25.49 6.35
N VAL A 570 20.90 24.32 6.84
CA VAL A 570 20.03 23.34 7.55
C VAL A 570 19.28 23.92 8.73
N ALA A 571 19.89 24.84 9.50
CA ALA A 571 19.25 25.48 10.66
C ALA A 571 17.99 26.30 10.31
N LEU A 572 17.82 26.68 9.04
CA LEU A 572 16.64 27.40 8.54
C LEU A 572 15.64 26.47 7.85
N LEU A 573 16.08 25.26 7.46
CA LEU A 573 15.25 24.35 6.69
C LEU A 573 14.17 23.72 7.57
N ARG A 574 12.98 23.59 6.99
CA ARG A 574 11.87 22.83 7.56
C ARG A 574 11.25 21.96 6.49
N ARG A 575 10.90 20.72 6.84
CA ARG A 575 10.35 19.72 5.94
C ARG A 575 8.84 19.60 6.11
N CYS A 576 8.11 19.65 5.00
CA CYS A 576 6.67 19.39 5.02
C CYS A 576 6.38 17.98 5.58
N THR A 577 5.51 17.89 6.59
CA THR A 577 5.15 16.61 7.23
C THR A 577 4.19 15.78 6.38
N LEU A 578 3.49 16.41 5.42
CA LEU A 578 2.56 15.75 4.51
C LEU A 578 3.24 15.11 3.31
N CYS A 579 4.24 15.76 2.69
CA CYS A 579 4.99 15.15 1.59
C CYS A 579 6.32 14.52 1.99
N LYS A 580 6.96 14.95 3.08
CA LYS A 580 8.31 14.51 3.50
C LYS A 580 9.45 14.76 2.51
N THR A 581 9.18 15.12 1.26
CA THR A 581 10.17 15.34 0.20
C THR A 581 10.53 16.80 0.02
N CYS A 582 9.58 17.73 0.22
CA CYS A 582 9.85 19.16 0.13
C CYS A 582 10.38 19.72 1.46
N ALA A 583 11.46 20.50 1.37
CA ALA A 583 12.01 21.30 2.45
C ALA A 583 12.18 22.75 2.00
N TYR A 584 11.91 23.71 2.89
CA TYR A 584 12.00 25.14 2.60
C TYR A 584 12.71 25.88 3.73
N CYS A 585 13.45 26.94 3.39
CA CYS A 585 14.08 27.81 4.39
C CYS A 585 13.17 28.95 4.86
N THR A 586 12.11 29.27 4.11
CA THR A 586 11.17 30.35 4.41
C THR A 586 9.77 30.05 3.86
N ALA A 587 8.75 30.73 4.39
CA ALA A 587 7.39 30.70 3.86
C ALA A 587 7.30 31.24 2.42
N GLU A 588 8.17 32.17 2.03
CA GLU A 588 8.24 32.67 0.65
C GLU A 588 8.74 31.58 -0.30
N CYS A 589 9.81 30.87 0.06
CA CYS A 589 10.31 29.74 -0.74
C CYS A 589 9.25 28.63 -0.88
N MET A 590 8.49 28.35 0.19
CA MET A 590 7.36 27.42 0.13
C MET A 590 6.29 27.87 -0.89
N ARG A 591 5.93 29.16 -0.89
CA ARG A 591 4.95 29.73 -1.84
C ARG A 591 5.46 29.75 -3.28
N GLN A 592 6.76 29.94 -3.48
CA GLN A 592 7.38 29.95 -4.81
C GLN A 592 7.44 28.55 -5.44
N ASP A 593 7.52 27.48 -4.64
CA ASP A 593 7.54 26.08 -5.10
C ASP A 593 6.15 25.42 -4.99
N HIS A 594 5.09 26.22 -5.04
CA HIS A 594 3.72 25.78 -4.76
C HIS A 594 3.26 24.61 -5.63
N ASP A 595 3.47 24.65 -6.95
CA ASP A 595 3.01 23.59 -7.86
C ASP A 595 3.72 22.26 -7.63
N ARG A 596 5.04 22.29 -7.37
CA ARG A 596 5.81 21.09 -7.00
C ARG A 596 5.35 20.54 -5.66
N HIS A 597 5.09 21.41 -4.70
CA HIS A 597 4.59 21.01 -3.40
C HIS A 597 3.22 20.32 -3.50
N LEU A 598 2.29 20.87 -4.29
CA LEU A 598 0.99 20.27 -4.56
C LEU A 598 1.13 18.93 -5.29
N ALA A 599 2.00 18.83 -6.29
CA ALA A 599 2.23 17.57 -7.01
C ALA A 599 2.79 16.46 -6.08
N GLU A 600 3.67 16.82 -5.14
CA GLU A 600 4.16 15.89 -4.12
C GLU A 600 3.07 15.46 -3.11
N HIS A 601 2.09 16.32 -2.80
CA HIS A 601 0.90 15.96 -2.03
C HIS A 601 -0.03 15.03 -2.80
N ALA A 602 -0.33 15.38 -4.06
CA ALA A 602 -1.20 14.59 -4.93
C ALA A 602 -0.64 13.17 -5.12
N ARG A 603 0.67 13.02 -5.32
CA ARG A 603 1.36 11.71 -5.38
C ARG A 603 1.10 10.83 -4.16
N ARG A 604 0.80 11.45 -3.01
CA ARG A 604 0.48 10.78 -1.74
C ARG A 604 -1.02 10.66 -1.48
N LEU A 605 -1.86 11.06 -2.44
CA LEU A 605 -3.31 11.16 -2.31
C LEU A 605 -3.74 12.10 -1.18
N VAL A 606 -2.93 13.15 -0.97
CA VAL A 606 -3.24 14.24 -0.06
C VAL A 606 -3.72 15.42 -0.87
N PHE A 607 -4.92 15.88 -0.57
CA PHE A 607 -5.54 17.01 -1.25
C PHE A 607 -6.04 17.99 -0.20
N LEU A 608 -5.59 19.24 -0.29
CA LEU A 608 -6.02 20.32 0.60
C LEU A 608 -6.96 21.20 -0.19
N ARG A 609 -8.06 21.62 0.43
CA ARG A 609 -9.01 22.54 -0.20
C ARG A 609 -8.58 23.99 -0.05
N ASP A 610 -7.93 24.32 1.07
CA ASP A 610 -7.43 25.65 1.38
C ASP A 610 -5.91 25.71 1.20
N ASP A 611 -5.44 26.56 0.27
CA ASP A 611 -4.02 26.83 0.04
C ASP A 611 -3.32 27.40 1.28
N GLY A 612 -4.08 28.00 2.21
CA GLY A 612 -3.62 28.48 3.50
C GLY A 612 -3.64 27.44 4.62
N ALA A 613 -4.04 26.19 4.36
CA ALA A 613 -4.12 25.16 5.40
C ALA A 613 -2.78 24.81 6.04
N LEU A 614 -1.66 25.10 5.37
CA LEU A 614 -0.31 24.82 5.88
C LEU A 614 0.41 26.11 6.28
N GLU A 615 0.80 26.16 7.54
CA GLU A 615 1.57 27.25 8.13
C GLU A 615 3.04 26.85 8.25
N PHE A 616 3.94 27.57 7.56
CA PHE A 616 5.39 27.28 7.56
C PHE A 616 6.03 27.26 8.96
N ASP A 617 5.56 28.14 9.84
CA ASP A 617 6.12 28.26 11.19
C ASP A 617 5.60 27.21 12.17
N ASP A 618 4.52 26.47 11.82
CA ASP A 618 3.98 25.39 12.64
C ASP A 618 4.84 24.11 12.48
N PRO A 619 5.49 23.62 13.55
CA PRO A 619 6.33 22.42 13.50
C PRO A 619 5.56 21.12 13.18
N LEU A 620 4.23 21.11 13.31
CA LEU A 620 3.38 19.97 12.92
C LEU A 620 3.11 19.94 11.41
N HIS A 621 3.20 21.09 10.73
CA HIS A 621 3.11 21.20 9.27
C HIS A 621 4.49 21.11 8.62
N PHE A 622 5.49 21.76 9.24
CA PHE A 622 6.86 21.83 8.75
C PHE A 622 7.86 21.55 9.87
N ALA A 623 8.34 20.31 9.93
CA ALA A 623 9.27 19.87 10.95
C ALA A 623 10.68 20.46 10.72
N PRO A 624 11.29 21.13 11.72
CA PRO A 624 12.65 21.65 11.60
C PRO A 624 13.69 20.51 11.60
N PHE A 625 14.83 20.76 10.97
CA PHE A 625 16.00 19.87 11.06
C PHE A 625 16.83 20.20 12.30
N GLU A 626 16.89 19.26 13.24
CA GLU A 626 17.69 19.35 14.45
C GLU A 626 18.83 18.34 14.34
N TRP A 627 19.98 18.80 13.83
CA TRP A 627 21.20 18.02 13.82
C TRP A 627 22.09 18.44 14.97
N ASP A 628 22.19 17.59 15.97
CA ASP A 628 23.23 17.74 16.96
C ASP A 628 24.47 16.96 16.51
N MET A 629 25.39 17.68 15.87
CA MET A 629 26.66 17.11 15.43
C MET A 629 27.63 16.94 16.61
N ASP A 630 27.35 17.52 17.78
CA ASP A 630 28.29 17.62 18.90
C ASP A 630 27.86 16.84 20.16
N THR A 631 26.56 16.52 20.35
CA THR A 631 26.13 15.62 21.44
C THR A 631 26.38 14.16 21.11
N ASN A 632 27.65 13.82 21.24
CA ASN A 632 28.08 12.45 21.42
C ASN A 632 27.95 12.05 22.88
N VAL A 633 26.84 11.42 23.26
CA VAL A 633 26.80 10.75 24.58
C VAL A 633 27.78 9.56 24.61
N ASP A 634 28.21 9.07 23.44
CA ASP A 634 29.11 7.91 23.29
C ASP A 634 30.50 8.20 22.66
N PHE A 635 30.83 9.45 22.33
CA PHE A 635 32.05 9.76 21.58
C PHE A 635 32.73 11.03 22.12
N SER A 636 33.52 10.83 23.18
CA SER A 636 34.58 11.78 23.50
C SER A 636 35.77 11.50 22.56
N THR A 637 36.12 12.50 21.74
CA THR A 637 37.26 12.54 20.82
C THR A 637 38.63 12.59 21.52
N LYS A 638 38.80 11.89 22.65
CA LYS A 638 40.05 11.87 23.45
C LYS A 638 40.70 10.49 23.62
N ALA A 639 40.42 9.51 22.75
CA ALA A 639 41.22 8.30 22.71
C ALA A 639 42.18 8.35 21.51
N SER A 640 43.35 8.97 21.70
CA SER A 640 44.47 8.72 20.79
C SER A 640 44.85 7.24 20.86
N TRP A 641 45.17 6.65 19.71
CA TRP A 641 45.46 5.24 19.46
C TRP A 641 46.60 4.61 20.30
N LYS A 642 47.17 5.33 21.28
CA LYS A 642 48.17 4.85 22.22
C LYS A 642 47.61 4.29 23.53
N ALA A 643 46.35 4.56 23.89
CA ALA A 643 45.82 4.21 25.22
C ALA A 643 45.18 2.80 25.32
N VAL A 644 44.96 2.10 24.20
CA VAL A 644 44.26 0.80 24.19
C VAL A 644 45.23 -0.38 24.41
N ALA A 645 46.53 -0.13 24.52
CA ALA A 645 47.53 -1.18 24.74
C ALA A 645 47.75 -1.55 26.23
N ASP A 646 47.22 -0.79 27.19
CA ASP A 646 47.69 -0.85 28.60
C ASP A 646 46.63 -1.14 29.68
N THR A 647 45.41 -1.57 29.35
CA THR A 647 44.42 -1.92 30.39
C THR A 647 43.78 -3.27 30.16
N THR A 648 44.50 -4.32 30.58
CA THR A 648 43.93 -5.57 31.10
C THR A 648 43.38 -5.33 32.50
N THR A 649 42.06 -5.21 32.68
CA THR A 649 41.39 -5.58 33.94
C THR A 649 39.93 -5.95 33.69
N GLY A 650 39.53 -7.10 34.23
CA GLY A 650 38.29 -7.81 33.92
C GLY A 650 37.02 -7.21 34.53
N PHE A 651 35.90 -7.57 33.91
CA PHE A 651 34.56 -7.38 34.44
C PHE A 651 33.88 -8.74 34.61
N SER A 652 33.51 -9.05 35.85
CA SER A 652 32.72 -10.23 36.22
C SER A 652 31.23 -9.96 36.00
N PHE A 653 30.53 -10.90 35.38
CA PHE A 653 29.07 -10.95 35.35
C PHE A 653 28.53 -11.54 36.66
N ASN A 654 27.46 -10.95 37.20
CA ASN A 654 26.55 -11.63 38.11
C ASN A 654 25.21 -11.84 37.38
N PHE A 655 24.73 -13.08 37.48
CA PHE A 655 23.58 -13.67 36.78
C PHE A 655 22.24 -12.96 37.02
#